data_AF-A0A022WDA1-F1
#
_entry.id   AF-A0A022WDA1-F1
#
_cell.length_a   1.000
_cell.length_b   1.000
_cell.length_c   1.000
_cell.angle_alpha   90.00
_cell.angle_beta   90.00
_cell.angle_gamma   90.00
#
_symmetry.space_group_name_H-M   'P 1'
#
loop_
_entity.id
_entity.type
_entity.pdbx_description
1 polymer ?
#
loop_
_entity_poly.entity_id
_entity_poly.type
_entity_poly.pdbx_seq_one_letter_code
_entity_poly.pdbx_strand_id
1 'polypeptide(L)'
;MRKPDNLLLILAVEYTDPFGLFPQVKPLLSQVLPLRNLHWKSSTRPVRSIDSLQIDFKPAHTVADDQKRLSDGASGAVSQRRHQIPGLLQTPYLKIYLLRCDDNETYKTTSRKTLREWIKTRTSAAPTGPDNHDAFEWLILHVIPSTAPSPEVTEKATPSKWPGRGSTSVLEKVKADFNGSSKTAVDRVAQLRIPKADADKKQPELTAQLDELVAKLKYFILTSFDLRVGQYEADIREKDSQRSLPGWNFCTFFILKEGLSLGLENVGLFEDALIGYDELAVGLDSALRDQISGTGDQHGGTFLNYSKDLKSKAEAALAAESSEKEEGSSSSEDEDEDEDDNDGDRDELFSNPIALDQDIFPLQPQQKPYRDMILANNISVFDFRVYIFSRQLLLLLKAARSPPSNRQSSSQKSAEKHNLTLLAEICERASEFITLACRTLRKDVETGLAQLKQAPDPSRKENIITNIVSSWAYAAVSQVLIQTSTKSLEIPKVSLRTSKDLVDATVLTSFATGARPEVLKRTSSLMSSTSRPNSVLALNPLGSIMSAPQKAGGIELAAAQADLYHLARCQLGALGRRRGWGNRWHSMPLLLNGKNGFTEVSLNDEPIDKRRPPVVSTSAGVETPCLALSMESEKNFNCLYEQITDQIFRHNVAANRFKSAEIMMADIALLKYETGDYALAASYFHQLSNFYRSNGWETLEGTMVELYSQCLKQLDRKDEFVHALLRLLGIYSSTIQPSLILQSSIGCKVEGYVEDLFAVSQSLSKTFPVLIKDFFRDIQVQPGISHFQDRDGFQAQLSLRYALGEKIKIDNVKMRLVNALEIPNNELWLENPDSTVVKSKWTKILLDSSVRFDILQYCIMLISIVFYNCRQQYMESTMLTGLRCEQGILRSHMIMTIKWLHLIYFKTRQASRLLPRQNAHMWSVSPLSTRLSEKFLSRELST
;
A
#
# COMPACT_ATOMS: atom_id res chain seq x y z
N MET A 1 9.94 19.99 21.46
CA MET A 1 10.39 18.57 21.64
C MET A 1 10.05 18.07 23.05
N ARG A 2 8.80 17.65 23.31
CA ARG A 2 8.54 16.73 24.42
C ARG A 2 9.03 15.36 23.96
N LYS A 3 9.82 14.67 24.79
CA LYS A 3 10.17 13.27 24.53
C LYS A 3 8.87 12.49 24.30
N PRO A 4 8.81 11.54 23.34
CA PRO A 4 7.71 10.61 23.34
C PRO A 4 7.80 9.90 24.68
N ASP A 5 6.81 10.12 25.55
CA ASP A 5 6.61 9.28 26.70
C ASP A 5 6.45 7.87 26.13
N ASN A 6 7.53 7.09 26.20
CA ASN A 6 7.47 5.65 26.05
C ASN A 6 6.51 5.18 27.13
N LEU A 7 5.21 5.13 26.81
CA LEU A 7 4.17 4.43 27.54
C LEU A 7 4.44 2.92 27.45
N LEU A 8 5.64 2.51 27.87
CA LEU A 8 5.90 1.17 28.35
C LEU A 8 4.99 1.03 29.57
N LEU A 9 3.91 0.29 29.40
CA LEU A 9 3.02 -0.06 30.50
C LEU A 9 3.87 -0.80 31.55
N ILE A 10 3.96 -0.23 32.74
CA ILE A 10 4.82 -0.74 33.81
C ILE A 10 3.98 -1.58 34.76
N LEU A 11 4.38 -2.83 34.97
CA LEU A 11 3.69 -3.75 35.87
C LEU A 11 3.96 -3.36 37.33
N ALA A 12 2.91 -3.18 38.13
CA ALA A 12 3.03 -2.76 39.52
C ALA A 12 3.32 -3.95 40.46
N VAL A 13 4.36 -3.80 41.27
CA VAL A 13 4.71 -4.65 42.41
C VAL A 13 4.58 -3.81 43.67
N GLU A 14 3.78 -4.28 44.62
CA GLU A 14 3.56 -3.58 45.88
C GLU A 14 4.61 -4.01 46.91
N TYR A 15 5.15 -3.10 47.70
CA TYR A 15 6.05 -3.43 48.81
C TYR A 15 5.58 -2.84 50.14
N THR A 16 5.72 -3.61 51.21
CA THR A 16 5.48 -3.20 52.59
C THR A 16 6.83 -3.06 53.30
N ASP A 17 7.15 -1.86 53.75
CA ASP A 17 8.45 -1.51 54.35
C ASP A 17 8.31 -0.92 55.76
N PRO A 18 8.06 -1.75 56.79
CA PRO A 18 7.94 -1.25 58.16
C PRO A 18 9.27 -0.80 58.76
N PHE A 19 10.40 -1.04 58.08
CA PHE A 19 11.75 -0.79 58.59
C PHE A 19 12.51 0.29 57.79
N GLY A 20 11.92 0.89 56.77
CA GLY A 20 12.55 1.94 55.94
C GLY A 20 13.74 1.44 55.10
N LEU A 21 13.73 0.18 54.67
CA LEU A 21 14.82 -0.47 53.93
C LEU A 21 14.77 -0.23 52.42
N PHE A 22 13.61 0.08 51.85
CA PHE A 22 13.41 0.18 50.40
C PHE A 22 14.34 1.19 49.71
N PRO A 23 14.65 2.38 50.27
CA PRO A 23 15.60 3.31 49.66
C PRO A 23 17.00 2.70 49.42
N GLN A 24 17.42 1.75 50.26
CA GLN A 24 18.71 1.06 50.12
C GLN A 24 18.64 -0.14 49.17
N VAL A 25 17.46 -0.77 49.04
CA VAL A 25 17.21 -1.91 48.13
C VAL A 25 16.97 -1.46 46.69
N LYS A 26 16.32 -0.29 46.50
CA LYS A 26 15.95 0.25 45.18
C LYS A 26 17.13 0.37 44.19
N PRO A 27 18.32 0.87 44.58
CA PRO A 27 19.48 0.93 43.68
C PRO A 27 19.94 -0.45 43.21
N LEU A 28 19.86 -1.48 44.08
CA LEU A 28 20.23 -2.86 43.75
C LEU A 28 19.24 -3.49 42.77
N LEU A 29 17.93 -3.30 43.00
CA LEU A 29 16.89 -3.76 42.09
C LEU A 29 16.97 -3.08 40.72
N SER A 30 17.34 -1.80 40.68
CA SER A 30 17.49 -1.04 39.44
C SER A 30 18.59 -1.60 38.52
N GLN A 31 19.57 -2.35 39.06
CA GLN A 31 20.63 -2.98 38.26
C GLN A 31 20.15 -4.19 37.45
N VAL A 32 19.05 -4.83 37.87
CA VAL A 32 18.50 -6.05 37.25
C VAL A 32 17.18 -5.85 36.54
N LEU A 33 16.68 -4.61 36.52
CA LEU A 33 15.52 -4.22 35.72
C LEU A 33 15.95 -3.69 34.34
N PRO A 34 15.14 -3.90 33.30
CA PRO A 34 13.91 -4.71 33.27
C PRO A 34 14.20 -6.21 33.41
N LEU A 35 13.21 -6.97 33.90
CA LEU A 35 13.35 -8.43 33.92
C LEU A 35 13.37 -8.96 32.49
N ARG A 36 14.40 -9.73 32.11
CA ARG A 36 14.55 -10.27 30.75
C ARG A 36 14.44 -11.78 30.69
N ASN A 37 14.06 -12.32 29.52
CA ASN A 37 13.95 -13.76 29.26
C ASN A 37 13.01 -14.47 30.26
N LEU A 38 11.76 -14.05 30.32
CA LEU A 38 10.73 -14.78 31.04
C LEU A 38 10.06 -15.76 30.08
N HIS A 39 9.68 -16.94 30.57
CA HIS A 39 8.95 -17.94 29.80
C HIS A 39 7.66 -18.26 30.52
N TRP A 40 6.57 -17.72 30.01
CA TRP A 40 5.24 -18.01 30.54
C TRP A 40 4.76 -19.35 29.97
N LYS A 41 4.41 -20.26 30.87
CA LYS A 41 3.80 -21.55 30.55
C LYS A 41 2.39 -21.53 31.12
N SER A 42 1.40 -21.56 30.24
CA SER A 42 0.01 -21.77 30.64
C SER A 42 -0.42 -23.17 30.25
N SER A 43 -1.45 -23.69 30.91
CA SER A 43 -2.04 -24.99 30.56
C SER A 43 -2.89 -24.92 29.27
N THR A 44 -3.45 -23.74 28.97
CA THR A 44 -4.35 -23.51 27.83
C THR A 44 -3.65 -22.90 26.61
N ARG A 45 -2.39 -22.45 26.74
CA ARG A 45 -1.64 -21.75 25.69
C ARG A 45 -0.25 -22.35 25.46
N PRO A 46 0.30 -22.22 24.24
CA PRO A 46 1.69 -22.55 23.99
C PRO A 46 2.61 -21.67 24.85
N VAL A 47 3.83 -22.17 25.10
CA VAL A 47 4.84 -21.42 25.88
C VAL A 47 5.16 -20.11 25.17
N ARG A 48 5.06 -18.98 25.90
CA ARG A 48 5.38 -17.65 25.40
C ARG A 48 6.67 -17.12 26.03
N SER A 49 7.53 -16.53 25.21
CA SER A 49 8.72 -15.81 25.66
C SER A 49 8.41 -14.31 25.80
N ILE A 50 8.80 -13.74 26.94
CA ILE A 50 8.73 -12.31 27.21
C ILE A 50 10.17 -11.80 27.30
N ASP A 51 10.58 -11.01 26.32
CA ASP A 51 11.96 -10.56 26.17
C ASP A 51 12.36 -9.57 27.27
N SER A 52 11.45 -8.66 27.63
CA SER A 52 11.68 -7.60 28.63
C SER A 52 10.38 -7.19 29.30
N LEU A 53 10.34 -7.27 30.63
CA LEU A 53 9.22 -6.85 31.49
C LEU A 53 9.67 -5.70 32.40
N GLN A 54 9.03 -4.54 32.25
CA GLN A 54 9.23 -3.38 33.12
C GLN A 54 8.37 -3.50 34.37
N ILE A 55 8.98 -3.24 35.53
CA ILE A 55 8.32 -3.33 36.84
C ILE A 55 8.47 -2.01 37.58
N ASP A 56 7.39 -1.57 38.21
CA ASP A 56 7.33 -0.42 39.10
C ASP A 56 7.03 -0.90 40.51
N PHE A 57 7.79 -0.39 41.49
CA PHE A 57 7.63 -0.76 42.89
C PHE A 57 6.87 0.35 43.61
N LYS A 58 5.64 0.04 44.03
CA LYS A 58 4.75 0.98 44.73
C LYS A 58 4.66 0.64 46.22
N PRO A 59 4.76 1.64 47.13
CA PRO A 59 4.56 1.38 48.55
C PRO A 59 3.12 0.93 48.81
N ALA A 60 2.97 0.02 49.76
CA ALA A 60 1.67 -0.42 50.25
C ALA A 60 0.89 0.76 50.85
N HIS A 61 -0.34 0.99 50.38
CA HIS A 61 -1.24 1.96 50.99
C HIS A 61 -1.66 1.47 52.40
N THR A 62 -1.80 2.39 53.35
CA THR A 62 -2.29 2.05 54.69
C THR A 62 -3.80 1.81 54.64
N VAL A 63 -4.30 0.92 55.51
CA VAL A 63 -5.73 0.50 55.59
C VAL A 63 -6.69 1.70 55.73
N ALA A 64 -6.20 2.85 56.23
CA ALA A 64 -6.95 4.10 56.35
C ALA A 64 -7.26 4.77 55.00
N ASP A 65 -6.41 4.64 53.98
CA ASP A 65 -6.66 5.19 52.64
C ASP A 65 -7.66 4.33 51.85
N ASP A 66 -7.66 3.02 52.08
CA ASP A 66 -8.67 2.10 51.53
C ASP A 66 -10.06 2.39 52.12
N GLN A 67 -10.14 2.74 53.41
CA GLN A 67 -11.39 3.20 54.05
C GLN A 67 -11.82 4.59 53.60
N LYS A 68 -10.89 5.52 53.35
CA LYS A 68 -11.20 6.86 52.85
C LYS A 68 -11.80 6.83 51.44
N ARG A 69 -11.33 5.92 50.59
CA ARG A 69 -11.92 5.63 49.27
C ARG A 69 -13.30 4.99 49.34
N LEU A 70 -13.65 4.35 50.46
CA LEU A 70 -14.99 3.82 50.72
C LEU A 70 -15.92 4.86 51.37
N SER A 71 -15.38 5.86 52.07
CA SER A 71 -16.16 6.89 52.80
C SER A 71 -16.37 8.21 52.05
N ASP A 72 -15.55 8.56 51.05
CA ASP A 72 -15.70 9.78 50.23
C ASP A 72 -16.85 9.71 49.19
N GLY A 73 -17.78 8.76 49.35
CA GLY A 73 -18.98 8.62 48.51
C GLY A 73 -20.05 9.73 48.67
N ALA A 74 -19.72 10.88 49.27
CA ALA A 74 -20.69 11.93 49.61
C ALA A 74 -20.50 13.26 48.85
N SER A 75 -19.53 13.38 47.92
CA SER A 75 -19.36 14.62 47.15
C SER A 75 -19.25 14.37 45.64
N GLY A 76 -20.39 14.47 44.96
CA GLY A 76 -20.52 15.24 43.70
C GLY A 76 -19.52 15.01 42.57
N ALA A 77 -19.06 13.79 42.32
CA ALA A 77 -18.49 13.38 41.04
C ALA A 77 -18.87 11.92 40.81
N VAL A 78 -19.38 11.60 39.63
CA VAL A 78 -19.86 10.26 39.26
C VAL A 78 -18.68 9.28 39.29
N SER A 79 -18.39 8.72 40.46
CA SER A 79 -17.46 7.61 40.60
C SER A 79 -18.02 6.44 39.82
N GLN A 80 -17.22 5.93 38.88
CA GLN A 80 -17.41 4.68 38.16
C GLN A 80 -18.14 3.67 39.05
N ARG A 81 -19.40 3.40 38.70
CA ARG A 81 -20.15 2.36 39.39
C ARG A 81 -19.35 1.06 39.23
N ARG A 82 -18.94 0.46 40.35
CA ARG A 82 -18.35 -0.88 40.41
C ARG A 82 -19.35 -1.87 39.77
N HIS A 83 -19.23 -2.09 38.48
CA HIS A 83 -20.05 -3.02 37.71
C HIS A 83 -19.10 -4.04 37.09
N GLN A 84 -19.04 -5.21 37.73
CA GLN A 84 -18.77 -6.55 37.17
C GLN A 84 -17.50 -6.83 36.36
N ILE A 85 -16.52 -5.93 36.22
CA ILE A 85 -15.20 -6.32 35.64
C ILE A 85 -14.05 -5.61 36.38
N PRO A 86 -13.58 -6.15 37.52
CA PRO A 86 -12.40 -5.66 38.22
C PRO A 86 -11.10 -5.79 37.41
N GLY A 87 -10.57 -4.64 36.98
CA GLY A 87 -9.37 -4.12 37.64
C GLY A 87 -7.98 -4.68 37.29
N LEU A 88 -7.75 -5.33 36.15
CA LEU A 88 -6.39 -5.79 35.81
C LEU A 88 -5.34 -4.64 35.72
N LEU A 89 -5.78 -3.39 35.63
CA LEU A 89 -4.93 -2.20 35.51
C LEU A 89 -4.46 -1.59 36.84
N GLN A 90 -5.02 -1.98 37.99
CA GLN A 90 -4.72 -1.30 39.26
C GLN A 90 -4.22 -2.21 40.38
N THR A 91 -4.37 -3.54 40.26
CA THR A 91 -3.98 -4.47 41.33
C THR A 91 -2.60 -5.08 41.10
N PRO A 92 -1.69 -5.00 42.09
CA PRO A 92 -0.32 -5.47 41.96
C PRO A 92 -0.27 -7.00 41.83
N TYR A 93 0.62 -7.50 40.97
CA TYR A 93 0.79 -8.95 40.74
C TYR A 93 1.58 -9.63 41.86
N LEU A 94 2.50 -8.89 42.49
CA LEU A 94 3.32 -9.36 43.57
C LEU A 94 3.32 -8.35 44.72
N LYS A 95 3.18 -8.86 45.95
CA LYS A 95 3.30 -8.10 47.18
C LYS A 95 4.55 -8.56 47.94
N ILE A 96 5.47 -7.64 48.22
CA ILE A 96 6.75 -7.94 48.88
C ILE A 96 6.73 -7.37 50.29
N TYR A 97 7.13 -8.18 51.28
CA TYR A 97 7.39 -7.69 52.64
C TYR A 97 8.89 -7.59 52.87
N LEU A 98 9.37 -6.40 53.23
CA LEU A 98 10.76 -6.18 53.60
C LEU A 98 10.95 -6.47 55.07
N LEU A 99 11.70 -7.52 55.38
CA LEU A 99 11.99 -7.96 56.74
C LEU A 99 13.41 -7.58 57.14
N ARG A 100 13.56 -6.80 58.21
CA ARG A 100 14.81 -6.71 58.97
C ARG A 100 14.67 -7.54 60.24
N CYS A 101 15.56 -8.50 60.43
CA CYS A 101 15.62 -9.29 61.66
C CYS A 101 17.03 -9.83 61.83
N ASP A 102 17.70 -9.37 62.89
CA ASP A 102 19.13 -9.61 63.10
C ASP A 102 19.37 -10.77 64.10
N ASP A 103 18.41 -11.06 65.00
CA ASP A 103 18.51 -12.12 66.00
C ASP A 103 17.26 -13.04 66.06
N ASN A 104 17.44 -14.19 66.71
CA ASN A 104 16.47 -15.27 66.74
C ASN A 104 15.33 -15.05 67.74
N GLU A 105 15.58 -14.34 68.82
CA GLU A 105 14.59 -14.09 69.87
C GLU A 105 13.59 -13.02 69.41
N THR A 106 14.07 -11.97 68.74
CA THR A 106 13.23 -10.96 68.06
C THR A 106 12.34 -11.60 66.99
N TYR A 107 12.89 -12.56 66.22
CA TYR A 107 12.09 -13.29 65.22
C TYR A 107 10.91 -14.05 65.87
N LYS A 108 11.19 -14.84 66.92
CA LYS A 108 10.15 -15.66 67.57
C LYS A 108 9.09 -14.84 68.28
N THR A 109 9.49 -13.75 68.95
CA THR A 109 8.61 -12.95 69.80
C THR A 109 7.76 -11.98 68.99
N THR A 110 8.34 -11.33 67.97
CA THR A 110 7.71 -10.20 67.28
C THR A 110 7.57 -10.46 65.78
N SER A 111 8.67 -10.64 65.05
CA SER A 111 8.65 -10.62 63.57
C SER A 111 7.84 -11.76 62.95
N ARG A 112 7.81 -12.95 63.56
CA ARG A 112 7.00 -14.09 63.10
C ARG A 112 5.50 -13.79 63.21
N LYS A 113 5.07 -13.09 64.27
CA LYS A 113 3.67 -12.72 64.49
C LYS A 113 3.23 -11.66 63.48
N THR A 114 4.04 -10.63 63.26
CA THR A 114 3.74 -9.55 62.31
C THR A 114 3.69 -10.06 60.87
N LEU A 115 4.61 -10.97 60.47
CA LEU A 115 4.57 -11.59 59.15
C LEU A 115 3.30 -12.42 58.93
N ARG A 116 2.91 -13.25 59.91
CA ARG A 116 1.66 -14.04 59.83
C ARG A 116 0.44 -13.15 59.73
N GLU A 117 0.41 -12.06 60.50
CA GLU A 117 -0.66 -11.08 60.47
C GLU A 117 -0.73 -10.33 59.13
N TRP A 118 0.41 -9.93 58.57
CA TRP A 118 0.49 -9.31 57.24
C TRP A 118 -0.03 -10.27 56.16
N ILE A 119 0.44 -11.52 56.12
CA ILE A 119 -0.03 -12.52 55.16
C ILE A 119 -1.55 -12.71 55.33
N LYS A 120 -2.03 -12.96 56.56
CA LYS A 120 -3.45 -13.19 56.84
C LYS A 120 -4.29 -12.00 56.41
N THR A 121 -3.87 -10.78 56.69
CA THR A 121 -4.60 -9.56 56.32
C THR A 121 -4.72 -9.44 54.80
N ARG A 122 -3.63 -9.73 54.06
CA ARG A 122 -3.63 -9.63 52.60
C ARG A 122 -4.38 -10.78 51.93
N THR A 123 -4.28 -12.01 52.42
CA THR A 123 -5.00 -13.16 51.85
C THR A 123 -6.48 -13.20 52.23
N SER A 124 -6.85 -12.69 53.42
CA SER A 124 -8.27 -12.57 53.82
C SER A 124 -8.98 -11.40 53.13
N ALA A 125 -8.23 -10.39 52.68
CA ALA A 125 -8.74 -9.29 51.85
C ALA A 125 -8.84 -9.64 50.36
N ALA A 126 -8.37 -10.82 49.94
CA ALA A 126 -8.57 -11.29 48.58
C ALA A 126 -10.04 -11.71 48.39
N PRO A 127 -10.77 -11.20 47.38
CA PRO A 127 -12.16 -11.56 47.17
C PRO A 127 -12.26 -13.05 46.82
N THR A 128 -12.86 -13.85 47.72
CA THR A 128 -13.07 -15.30 47.54
C THR A 128 -14.31 -15.63 46.70
N GLY A 129 -14.76 -14.71 45.84
CA GLY A 129 -15.94 -14.85 44.98
C GLY A 129 -15.58 -15.13 43.52
N PRO A 130 -16.59 -15.32 42.65
CA PRO A 130 -16.39 -15.50 41.19
C PRO A 130 -15.71 -14.30 40.51
N ASP A 131 -15.69 -13.12 41.15
CA ASP A 131 -15.00 -11.91 40.66
C ASP A 131 -13.51 -11.85 41.11
N ASN A 132 -12.76 -12.96 41.05
CA ASN A 132 -11.37 -13.04 41.54
C ASN A 132 -10.32 -12.65 40.48
N HIS A 133 -10.53 -11.52 39.80
CA HIS A 133 -9.60 -11.01 38.77
C HIS A 133 -8.32 -10.34 39.34
N ASP A 134 -8.20 -10.28 40.66
CA ASP A 134 -7.12 -9.59 41.39
C ASP A 134 -6.12 -10.56 42.04
N ALA A 135 -5.98 -11.77 41.50
CA ALA A 135 -5.05 -12.78 42.01
C ALA A 135 -3.63 -12.20 42.15
N PHE A 136 -3.00 -12.36 43.31
CA PHE A 136 -1.66 -11.86 43.58
C PHE A 136 -0.84 -12.91 44.31
N GLU A 137 0.47 -12.84 44.15
CA GLU A 137 1.42 -13.63 44.92
C GLU A 137 2.14 -12.77 45.96
N TRP A 138 2.79 -13.42 46.92
CA TRP A 138 3.55 -12.74 47.97
C TRP A 138 4.96 -13.32 48.16
N LEU A 139 5.89 -12.44 48.51
CA LEU A 139 7.31 -12.74 48.76
C LEU A 139 7.80 -12.04 50.02
N ILE A 140 8.56 -12.74 50.85
CA ILE A 140 9.29 -12.15 51.98
C ILE A 140 10.74 -11.91 51.55
N LEU A 141 11.19 -10.67 51.63
CA LEU A 141 12.58 -10.29 51.37
C LEU A 141 13.28 -9.96 52.69
N HIS A 142 14.13 -10.87 53.16
CA HIS A 142 14.97 -10.65 54.34
C HIS A 142 16.17 -9.80 53.94
N VAL A 143 16.21 -8.56 54.43
CA VAL A 143 17.25 -7.59 54.13
C VAL A 143 18.19 -7.48 55.32
N ILE A 144 19.47 -7.73 55.08
CA ILE A 144 20.52 -7.57 56.08
C ILE A 144 21.28 -6.27 55.74
N PRO A 145 21.09 -5.18 56.51
CA PRO A 145 21.78 -3.93 56.28
C PRO A 145 23.27 -4.04 56.67
N SER A 146 24.10 -3.22 56.03
CA SER A 146 25.56 -3.18 56.21
C SER A 146 26.04 -2.94 57.66
N THR A 147 25.17 -2.45 58.55
CA THR A 147 25.47 -2.16 59.97
C THR A 147 25.29 -3.37 60.89
N ALA A 148 24.76 -4.49 60.37
CA ALA A 148 24.67 -5.73 61.13
C ALA A 148 26.07 -6.38 61.30
N PRO A 149 26.42 -6.91 62.48
CA PRO A 149 27.68 -7.61 62.68
C PRO A 149 27.76 -8.83 61.75
N SER A 150 28.78 -8.87 60.89
CA SER A 150 29.12 -10.07 60.13
C SER A 150 29.54 -11.17 61.12
N PRO A 151 29.09 -12.42 60.98
CA PRO A 151 29.63 -13.52 61.75
C PRO A 151 30.97 -13.95 61.12
N GLU A 152 31.97 -13.07 61.17
CA GLU A 152 33.34 -13.45 60.87
C GLU A 152 34.27 -12.90 61.95
N VAL A 153 34.87 -13.86 62.65
CA VAL A 153 36.01 -13.72 63.56
C VAL A 153 35.73 -13.00 64.88
N THR A 154 35.02 -13.68 65.80
CA THR A 154 35.47 -13.99 67.16
C THR A 154 34.30 -14.57 67.94
N GLU A 155 34.25 -15.89 68.06
CA GLU A 155 33.92 -16.59 69.31
C GLU A 155 34.01 -18.10 69.01
N LYS A 156 34.97 -18.77 69.65
CA LYS A 156 35.00 -20.23 69.70
C LYS A 156 33.71 -20.67 70.39
N ALA A 157 32.73 -21.12 69.61
CA ALA A 157 31.61 -21.86 70.13
C ALA A 157 32.14 -23.08 70.90
N THR A 158 31.89 -23.13 72.20
CA THR A 158 32.06 -24.35 73.00
C THR A 158 31.25 -25.48 72.36
N PRO A 159 31.85 -26.67 72.12
CA PRO A 159 31.14 -27.77 71.49
C PRO A 159 30.09 -28.32 72.46
N SER A 160 28.82 -28.02 72.22
CA SER A 160 27.70 -28.70 72.87
C SER A 160 27.69 -30.17 72.43
N LYS A 161 27.86 -31.09 73.38
CA LYS A 161 28.03 -32.55 73.20
C LYS A 161 26.75 -33.31 72.78
N TRP A 162 25.88 -32.74 71.96
CA TRP A 162 24.69 -33.43 71.41
C TRP A 162 24.63 -33.26 69.88
N PRO A 163 24.73 -34.34 69.08
CA PRO A 163 24.68 -34.24 67.63
C PRO A 163 23.22 -34.04 67.19
N GLY A 164 22.90 -32.86 66.65
CA GLY A 164 21.59 -32.61 66.02
C GLY A 164 20.99 -31.22 66.21
N ARG A 165 21.57 -30.33 67.02
CA ARG A 165 21.01 -28.98 67.28
C ARG A 165 22.00 -27.86 66.96
N GLY A 166 22.33 -27.71 65.68
CA GLY A 166 22.94 -26.46 65.19
C GLY A 166 21.96 -25.31 65.37
N SER A 167 22.43 -24.13 65.76
CA SER A 167 21.61 -22.92 65.83
C SER A 167 21.13 -22.56 64.44
N THR A 168 19.88 -22.89 64.09
CA THR A 168 19.31 -22.56 62.78
C THR A 168 19.25 -21.05 62.59
N SER A 169 19.72 -20.60 61.43
CA SER A 169 19.78 -19.17 61.09
C SER A 169 18.37 -18.56 61.05
N VAL A 170 18.27 -17.23 61.20
CA VAL A 170 16.97 -16.54 61.08
C VAL A 170 16.35 -16.82 59.71
N LEU A 171 17.16 -16.87 58.63
CA LEU A 171 16.71 -17.22 57.29
C LEU A 171 16.09 -18.64 57.22
N GLU A 172 16.75 -19.64 57.81
CA GLU A 172 16.24 -21.02 57.84
C GLU A 172 14.94 -21.13 58.62
N LYS A 173 14.79 -20.35 59.69
CA LYS A 173 13.55 -20.31 60.47
C LYS A 173 12.40 -19.65 59.72
N VAL A 174 12.67 -18.54 59.03
CA VAL A 174 11.68 -17.88 58.16
C VAL A 174 11.28 -18.84 57.03
N LYS A 175 12.24 -19.51 56.39
CA LYS A 175 11.95 -20.54 55.38
C LYS A 175 11.12 -21.69 55.96
N ALA A 176 11.48 -22.23 57.12
CA ALA A 176 10.73 -23.33 57.75
C ALA A 176 9.30 -22.93 58.17
N ASP A 177 9.08 -21.67 58.52
CA ASP A 177 7.78 -21.18 58.97
C ASP A 177 6.83 -20.79 57.82
N PHE A 178 7.37 -20.35 56.69
CA PHE A 178 6.59 -19.75 55.59
C PHE A 178 6.68 -20.49 54.25
N ASN A 179 7.67 -21.37 54.07
CA ASN A 179 7.66 -22.35 52.99
C ASN A 179 6.89 -23.58 53.50
N GLY A 180 5.95 -24.08 52.70
CA GLY A 180 5.17 -25.28 53.08
C GLY A 180 6.06 -26.49 53.37
N SER A 181 5.55 -27.46 54.14
CA SER A 181 6.31 -28.66 54.53
C SER A 181 6.41 -29.74 53.44
N SER A 182 5.82 -29.52 52.26
CA SER A 182 5.83 -30.46 51.13
C SER A 182 7.13 -30.36 50.31
N LYS A 183 7.56 -31.46 49.71
CA LYS A 183 8.69 -31.49 48.74
C LYS A 183 8.41 -30.63 47.49
N THR A 184 7.14 -30.31 47.21
CA THR A 184 6.68 -29.41 46.14
C THR A 184 6.36 -28.00 46.64
N ALA A 185 6.69 -27.66 47.89
CA ALA A 185 6.37 -26.37 48.45
C ALA A 185 7.16 -25.23 47.79
N VAL A 186 6.46 -24.14 47.54
CA VAL A 186 7.01 -22.94 46.90
C VAL A 186 7.91 -22.19 47.89
N ASP A 187 9.13 -21.82 47.47
CA ASP A 187 10.05 -21.01 48.28
C ASP A 187 9.68 -19.52 48.20
N ARG A 188 9.11 -18.99 49.28
CA ARG A 188 8.56 -17.63 49.37
C ARG A 188 9.49 -16.64 50.09
N VAL A 189 10.73 -17.03 50.36
CA VAL A 189 11.67 -16.20 51.16
C VAL A 189 12.97 -16.00 50.40
N ALA A 190 13.33 -14.75 50.09
CA ALA A 190 14.61 -14.37 49.51
C ALA A 190 15.46 -13.58 50.53
N GLN A 191 16.79 -13.58 50.38
CA GLN A 191 17.70 -12.81 51.23
C GLN A 191 18.53 -11.86 50.38
N LEU A 192 18.71 -10.62 50.85
CA LEU A 192 19.56 -9.61 50.22
C LEU A 192 20.44 -8.94 51.26
N ARG A 193 21.77 -9.06 51.09
CA ARG A 193 22.78 -8.37 51.92
C ARG A 193 23.19 -7.07 51.25
N ILE A 194 23.05 -5.95 51.95
CA ILE A 194 23.42 -4.64 51.41
C ILE A 194 24.94 -4.43 51.55
N PRO A 195 25.70 -4.21 50.47
CA PRO A 195 27.16 -4.05 50.54
C PRO A 195 27.61 -2.78 51.28
N LYS A 196 28.83 -2.83 51.86
CA LYS A 196 29.57 -1.64 52.34
C LYS A 196 30.18 -0.89 51.13
N ALA A 197 30.37 0.42 51.27
CA ALA A 197 30.89 1.30 50.21
C ALA A 197 32.29 0.93 49.65
N ASP A 198 33.11 0.14 50.38
CA ASP A 198 34.51 -0.17 50.03
C ASP A 198 34.81 -1.66 49.75
N ALA A 199 33.87 -2.47 49.23
CA ALA A 199 34.04 -3.93 49.14
C ALA A 199 33.96 -4.53 47.73
N ASP A 200 35.04 -4.41 46.93
CA ASP A 200 35.20 -5.08 45.63
C ASP A 200 35.18 -6.62 45.70
N LYS A 201 35.42 -7.21 46.89
CA LYS A 201 35.48 -8.69 47.07
C LYS A 201 34.13 -9.38 47.29
N LYS A 202 33.02 -8.65 47.53
CA LYS A 202 31.68 -9.23 47.85
C LYS A 202 30.68 -9.20 46.68
N GLN A 203 31.11 -8.81 45.48
CA GLN A 203 30.25 -8.82 44.29
C GLN A 203 29.63 -10.18 43.92
N PRO A 204 30.33 -11.33 43.95
CA PRO A 204 29.78 -12.58 43.42
C PRO A 204 28.63 -13.16 44.29
N GLU A 205 28.68 -12.95 45.61
CA GLU A 205 27.61 -13.38 46.52
C GLU A 205 26.36 -12.50 46.37
N LEU A 206 26.55 -11.18 46.24
CA LEU A 206 25.47 -10.25 45.97
C LEU A 206 24.78 -10.54 44.63
N THR A 207 25.56 -10.83 43.58
CA THR A 207 24.99 -11.19 42.27
C THR A 207 24.18 -12.47 42.36
N ALA A 208 24.64 -13.49 43.09
CA ALA A 208 23.88 -14.72 43.29
C ALA A 208 22.57 -14.49 44.06
N GLN A 209 22.58 -13.66 45.11
CA GLN A 209 21.38 -13.27 45.86
C GLN A 209 20.39 -12.48 44.99
N LEU A 210 20.91 -11.61 44.13
CA LEU A 210 20.10 -10.81 43.22
C LEU A 210 19.50 -11.67 42.10
N ASP A 211 20.25 -12.65 41.59
CA ASP A 211 19.77 -13.65 40.62
C ASP A 211 18.68 -14.55 41.22
N GLU A 212 18.84 -14.99 42.48
CA GLU A 212 17.80 -15.74 43.21
C GLU A 212 16.53 -14.88 43.39
N LEU A 213 16.69 -13.61 43.78
CA LEU A 213 15.58 -12.67 43.91
C LEU A 213 14.89 -12.46 42.56
N VAL A 214 15.64 -12.23 41.48
CA VAL A 214 15.11 -12.10 40.12
C VAL A 214 14.36 -13.35 39.69
N ALA A 215 14.88 -14.55 39.95
CA ALA A 215 14.20 -15.81 39.64
C ALA A 215 12.86 -15.92 40.37
N LYS A 216 12.81 -15.55 41.66
CA LYS A 216 11.58 -15.51 42.45
C LYS A 216 10.59 -14.45 41.97
N LEU A 217 11.06 -13.24 41.67
CA LEU A 217 10.23 -12.18 41.09
C LEU A 217 9.56 -12.66 39.80
N LYS A 218 10.35 -13.24 38.87
CA LYS A 218 9.83 -13.81 37.62
C LYS A 218 8.78 -14.90 37.89
N TYR A 219 9.09 -15.84 38.76
CA TYR A 219 8.20 -16.96 39.08
C TYR A 219 6.86 -16.48 39.62
N PHE A 220 6.86 -15.67 40.69
CA PHE A 220 5.62 -15.22 41.35
C PHE A 220 4.78 -14.28 40.48
N ILE A 221 5.41 -13.42 39.68
CA ILE A 221 4.68 -12.56 38.74
C ILE A 221 4.02 -13.41 37.66
N LEU A 222 4.72 -14.41 37.09
CA LEU A 222 4.13 -15.30 36.10
C LEU A 222 3.03 -16.20 36.68
N THR A 223 3.15 -16.66 37.92
CA THR A 223 2.11 -17.47 38.59
C THR A 223 0.84 -16.66 38.81
N SER A 224 0.94 -15.46 39.37
CA SER A 224 -0.22 -14.57 39.54
C SER A 224 -0.84 -14.17 38.21
N PHE A 225 -0.01 -13.91 37.19
CA PHE A 225 -0.47 -13.63 35.84
C PHE A 225 -1.25 -14.80 35.23
N ASP A 226 -0.73 -16.03 35.31
CA ASP A 226 -1.40 -17.23 34.79
C ASP A 226 -2.77 -17.48 35.45
N LEU A 227 -2.86 -17.29 36.78
CA LEU A 227 -4.11 -17.39 37.51
C LEU A 227 -5.14 -16.36 37.03
N ARG A 228 -4.74 -15.11 36.83
CA ARG A 228 -5.64 -14.07 36.30
C ARG A 228 -6.10 -14.42 34.89
N VAL A 229 -5.17 -14.81 33.99
CA VAL A 229 -5.52 -15.19 32.62
C VAL A 229 -6.50 -16.36 32.61
N GLY A 230 -6.25 -17.42 33.38
CA GLY A 230 -7.15 -18.57 33.47
C GLY A 230 -8.55 -18.21 33.95
N GLN A 231 -8.67 -17.26 34.89
CA GLN A 231 -9.96 -16.75 35.36
C GLN A 231 -10.69 -15.98 34.25
N TYR A 232 -10.02 -15.02 33.60
CA TYR A 232 -10.61 -14.28 32.47
C TYR A 232 -11.05 -15.22 31.34
N GLU A 233 -10.25 -16.23 31.00
CA GLU A 233 -10.60 -17.22 29.96
C GLU A 233 -11.83 -18.05 30.34
N ALA A 234 -11.98 -18.41 31.62
CA ALA A 234 -13.16 -19.11 32.11
C ALA A 234 -14.41 -18.22 32.03
N ASP A 235 -14.32 -16.97 32.48
CA ASP A 235 -15.45 -16.03 32.50
C ASP A 235 -15.86 -15.62 31.09
N ILE A 236 -14.90 -15.43 30.17
CA ILE A 236 -15.18 -15.20 28.75
C ILE A 236 -15.90 -16.39 28.15
N ARG A 237 -15.46 -17.63 28.44
CA ARG A 237 -16.10 -18.85 27.93
C ARG A 237 -17.53 -19.01 28.47
N GLU A 238 -17.75 -18.69 29.73
CA GLU A 238 -19.08 -18.70 30.33
C GLU A 238 -19.99 -17.65 29.67
N LYS A 239 -19.54 -16.40 29.56
CA LYS A 239 -20.31 -15.31 28.93
C LYS A 239 -20.57 -15.54 27.45
N ASP A 240 -19.66 -16.19 26.74
CA ASP A 240 -19.84 -16.54 25.33
C ASP A 240 -20.86 -17.69 25.17
N SER A 241 -20.88 -18.67 26.09
CA SER A 241 -21.90 -19.73 26.08
C SER A 241 -23.33 -19.20 26.30
N GLN A 242 -23.44 -18.05 26.97
CA GLN A 242 -24.70 -17.36 27.25
C GLN A 242 -25.14 -16.44 26.12
N ARG A 243 -24.44 -16.44 24.97
CA ARG A 243 -24.70 -15.51 23.85
C ARG A 243 -26.10 -15.64 23.25
N SER A 244 -26.74 -16.81 23.34
CA SER A 244 -28.10 -17.04 22.86
C SER A 244 -29.18 -16.66 23.87
N LEU A 245 -28.81 -16.30 25.10
CA LEU A 245 -29.76 -15.97 26.16
C LEU A 245 -30.22 -14.52 26.04
N PRO A 246 -31.54 -14.25 26.25
CA PRO A 246 -32.05 -12.90 26.31
C PRO A 246 -31.35 -12.08 27.40
N GLY A 247 -30.98 -10.84 27.08
CA GLY A 247 -30.27 -9.93 27.99
C GLY A 247 -28.74 -9.98 27.91
N TRP A 248 -28.18 -10.84 27.06
CA TRP A 248 -26.76 -10.76 26.70
C TRP A 248 -26.44 -9.41 26.04
N ASN A 249 -25.29 -8.81 26.34
CA ASN A 249 -24.89 -7.50 25.80
C ASN A 249 -23.43 -7.56 25.32
N PHE A 250 -23.21 -7.18 24.06
CA PHE A 250 -21.88 -7.20 23.43
C PHE A 250 -20.89 -6.23 24.10
N CYS A 251 -21.31 -5.01 24.47
CA CYS A 251 -20.45 -4.04 25.15
C CYS A 251 -19.93 -4.59 26.49
N THR A 252 -20.78 -5.28 27.25
CA THR A 252 -20.37 -5.94 28.50
C THR A 252 -19.36 -7.06 28.24
N PHE A 253 -19.62 -7.90 27.23
CA PHE A 253 -18.69 -8.95 26.81
C PHE A 253 -17.36 -8.38 26.31
N PHE A 254 -17.41 -7.28 25.55
CA PHE A 254 -16.26 -6.58 25.01
C PHE A 254 -15.32 -6.13 26.11
N ILE A 255 -15.83 -5.46 27.15
CA ILE A 255 -14.99 -4.97 28.26
C ILE A 255 -14.30 -6.13 29.00
N LEU A 256 -14.97 -7.29 29.11
CA LEU A 256 -14.41 -8.45 29.80
C LEU A 256 -13.23 -9.00 29.03
N LYS A 257 -13.41 -9.22 27.73
CA LYS A 257 -12.38 -9.75 26.84
C LYS A 257 -11.26 -8.74 26.57
N GLU A 258 -11.58 -7.46 26.49
CA GLU A 258 -10.61 -6.38 26.44
C GLU A 258 -9.73 -6.36 27.71
N GLY A 259 -10.31 -6.62 28.88
CA GLY A 259 -9.56 -6.74 30.14
C GLY A 259 -8.43 -7.75 30.06
N LEU A 260 -8.67 -8.90 29.42
CA LEU A 260 -7.64 -9.90 29.14
C LEU A 260 -6.60 -9.39 28.15
N SER A 261 -7.01 -8.80 27.02
CA SER A 261 -6.10 -8.22 26.02
C SER A 261 -5.18 -7.14 26.61
N LEU A 262 -5.71 -6.27 27.47
CA LEU A 262 -4.94 -5.26 28.20
C LEU A 262 -3.90 -5.90 29.13
N GLY A 263 -4.22 -7.04 29.72
CA GLY A 263 -3.27 -7.80 30.53
C GLY A 263 -2.11 -8.39 29.78
N LEU A 264 -2.42 -9.00 28.64
CA LEU A 264 -1.42 -9.53 27.71
C LEU A 264 -0.52 -8.39 27.21
N GLU A 265 -1.09 -7.23 26.88
CA GLU A 265 -0.33 -6.03 26.49
C GLU A 265 0.63 -5.56 27.59
N ASN A 266 0.19 -5.48 28.84
CA ASN A 266 1.01 -5.02 29.97
C ASN A 266 2.23 -5.91 30.23
N VAL A 267 2.11 -7.21 29.95
CA VAL A 267 3.22 -8.17 30.09
C VAL A 267 4.14 -8.18 28.85
N GLY A 268 3.73 -7.52 27.76
CA GLY A 268 4.48 -7.43 26.51
C GLY A 268 4.13 -8.53 25.49
N LEU A 269 3.05 -9.28 25.72
CA LEU A 269 2.54 -10.31 24.80
C LEU A 269 1.63 -9.67 23.74
N PHE A 270 2.21 -8.81 22.90
CA PHE A 270 1.46 -8.00 21.94
C PHE A 270 0.71 -8.82 20.89
N GLU A 271 1.26 -9.95 20.43
CA GLU A 271 0.59 -10.84 19.47
C GLU A 271 -0.67 -11.48 20.06
N ASP A 272 -0.58 -12.02 21.28
CA ASP A 272 -1.74 -12.61 21.95
C ASP A 272 -2.80 -11.54 22.28
N ALA A 273 -2.38 -10.33 22.64
CA ALA A 273 -3.28 -9.19 22.85
C ALA A 273 -3.99 -8.79 21.54
N LEU A 274 -3.25 -8.77 20.42
CA LEU A 274 -3.76 -8.41 19.09
C LEU A 274 -4.84 -9.39 18.64
N ILE A 275 -4.62 -10.70 18.82
CA ILE A 275 -5.63 -11.73 18.54
C ILE A 275 -6.93 -11.43 19.29
N GLY A 276 -6.84 -11.03 20.56
CA GLY A 276 -8.04 -10.67 21.34
C GLY A 276 -8.82 -9.50 20.74
N TYR A 277 -8.14 -8.48 20.21
CA TYR A 277 -8.82 -7.37 19.50
C TYR A 277 -9.33 -7.76 18.11
N ASP A 278 -8.62 -8.63 17.38
CA ASP A 278 -9.07 -9.17 16.08
C ASP A 278 -10.37 -9.98 16.27
N GLU A 279 -10.44 -10.83 17.30
CA GLU A 279 -11.66 -11.57 17.66
C GLU A 279 -12.80 -10.63 18.10
N LEU A 280 -12.49 -9.54 18.80
CA LEU A 280 -13.48 -8.53 19.19
C LEU A 280 -14.01 -7.74 17.98
N ALA A 281 -13.18 -7.45 16.98
CA ALA A 281 -13.61 -6.84 15.73
C ALA A 281 -14.62 -7.73 14.98
N VAL A 282 -14.30 -9.03 14.85
CA VAL A 282 -15.21 -10.03 14.24
C VAL A 282 -16.49 -10.19 15.07
N GLY A 283 -16.36 -10.19 16.40
CA GLY A 283 -17.49 -10.24 17.32
C GLY A 283 -18.44 -9.06 17.15
N LEU A 284 -17.90 -7.85 16.98
CA LEU A 284 -18.69 -6.64 16.72
C LEU A 284 -19.47 -6.76 15.40
N ASP A 285 -18.81 -7.19 14.33
CA ASP A 285 -19.48 -7.39 13.04
C ASP A 285 -20.62 -8.42 13.13
N SER A 286 -20.44 -9.47 13.94
CA SER A 286 -21.51 -10.44 14.20
C SER A 286 -22.67 -9.82 14.97
N ALA A 287 -22.39 -9.07 16.03
CA ALA A 287 -23.41 -8.39 16.83
C ALA A 287 -24.23 -7.40 15.99
N LEU A 288 -23.58 -6.69 15.06
CA LEU A 288 -24.24 -5.78 14.13
C LEU A 288 -25.16 -6.51 13.14
N ARG A 289 -24.75 -7.68 12.63
CA ARG A 289 -25.61 -8.51 11.76
C ARG A 289 -26.84 -9.04 12.49
N ASP A 290 -26.66 -9.46 13.74
CA ASP A 290 -27.76 -9.95 14.59
C ASP A 290 -28.79 -8.84 14.84
N GLN A 291 -28.33 -7.60 15.07
CA GLN A 291 -29.22 -6.43 15.20
C GLN A 291 -30.02 -6.13 13.94
N ILE A 292 -29.38 -6.16 12.76
CA ILE A 292 -30.05 -5.89 11.49
C ILE A 292 -31.11 -6.97 11.18
N SER A 293 -30.89 -8.20 11.62
CA SER A 293 -31.80 -9.34 11.38
C SER A 293 -33.05 -9.35 12.26
N GLY A 294 -33.24 -8.35 13.13
CA GLY A 294 -34.42 -8.22 13.99
C GLY A 294 -34.43 -9.12 15.23
N THR A 295 -33.36 -9.89 15.49
CA THR A 295 -33.12 -10.61 16.75
C THR A 295 -32.46 -9.71 17.82
N GLY A 296 -32.21 -8.44 17.48
CA GLY A 296 -31.49 -7.45 18.28
C GLY A 296 -32.16 -7.04 19.60
N ASP A 297 -33.50 -7.01 19.66
CA ASP A 297 -34.23 -6.63 20.87
C ASP A 297 -34.10 -7.66 22.01
N GLN A 298 -33.67 -8.90 21.69
CA GLN A 298 -33.40 -9.93 22.68
C GLN A 298 -31.98 -9.81 23.29
N HIS A 299 -31.05 -9.11 22.63
CA HIS A 299 -29.62 -9.06 22.99
C HIS A 299 -29.12 -7.66 23.41
N GLY A 300 -29.99 -6.86 24.03
CA GLY A 300 -29.65 -5.88 25.07
C GLY A 300 -28.60 -4.80 24.79
N GLY A 301 -28.21 -4.54 23.54
CA GLY A 301 -27.06 -3.70 23.21
C GLY A 301 -27.28 -2.77 22.02
N THR A 302 -28.30 -1.92 22.01
CA THR A 302 -28.53 -0.99 20.90
C THR A 302 -27.40 0.03 20.80
N PHE A 303 -26.55 -0.09 19.76
CA PHE A 303 -25.54 0.92 19.46
C PHE A 303 -26.21 2.23 19.06
N LEU A 304 -25.52 3.37 19.25
CA LEU A 304 -26.02 4.62 18.71
C LEU A 304 -26.01 4.57 17.18
N ASN A 305 -27.11 5.03 16.58
CA ASN A 305 -27.24 5.16 15.13
C ASN A 305 -26.29 6.22 14.54
N TYR A 306 -25.87 7.19 15.36
CA TYR A 306 -24.94 8.25 14.99
C TYR A 306 -24.17 8.77 16.21
N SER A 307 -23.03 9.40 15.96
CA SER A 307 -22.18 10.02 16.97
C SER A 307 -22.62 11.46 17.21
N LYS A 308 -22.80 11.85 18.48
CA LYS A 308 -23.33 13.17 18.85
C LYS A 308 -22.37 14.31 18.49
N ASP A 309 -21.07 14.06 18.63
CA ASP A 309 -20.01 15.00 18.28
C ASP A 309 -19.91 15.20 16.76
N LEU A 310 -19.97 14.13 15.96
CA LEU A 310 -19.96 14.22 14.50
C LEU A 310 -21.18 14.96 13.95
N LYS A 311 -22.35 14.73 14.56
CA LYS A 311 -23.56 15.51 14.26
C LYS A 311 -23.34 17.00 14.54
N SER A 312 -22.85 17.33 15.73
CA SER A 312 -22.55 18.73 16.11
C SER A 312 -21.55 19.39 15.14
N LYS A 313 -20.51 18.66 14.74
CA LYS A 313 -19.53 19.12 13.74
C LYS A 313 -20.18 19.39 12.37
N ALA A 314 -21.02 18.48 11.90
CA ALA A 314 -21.72 18.66 10.63
C ALA A 314 -22.74 19.81 10.67
N GLU A 315 -23.40 20.03 11.82
CA GLU A 315 -24.29 21.18 12.05
C GLU A 315 -23.51 22.50 12.06
N ALA A 316 -22.36 22.54 12.73
CA ALA A 316 -21.48 23.71 12.73
C ALA A 316 -20.96 24.05 11.34
N ALA A 317 -20.58 23.04 10.54
CA ALA A 317 -20.18 23.22 9.15
C ALA A 317 -21.32 23.75 8.26
N LEU A 318 -22.55 23.27 8.48
CA LEU A 318 -23.75 23.78 7.78
C LEU A 318 -24.05 25.24 8.16
N ALA A 319 -23.80 25.62 9.41
CA ALA A 319 -24.02 26.99 9.89
C ALA A 319 -22.97 27.96 9.35
N ALA A 320 -21.68 27.58 9.30
CA ALA A 320 -20.61 28.42 8.76
C ALA A 320 -20.84 28.82 7.29
N GLU A 321 -21.42 27.91 6.49
CA GLU A 321 -21.82 28.19 5.10
C GLU A 321 -22.93 29.24 4.96
N SER A 322 -23.78 29.38 5.99
CA SER A 322 -24.88 30.34 5.95
C SER A 322 -24.42 31.77 6.22
N SER A 323 -23.35 31.94 7.01
CA SER A 323 -22.75 33.25 7.33
C SER A 323 -21.88 33.81 6.20
N GLU A 324 -21.22 32.97 5.40
CA GLU A 324 -20.38 33.43 4.28
C GLU A 324 -21.18 34.12 3.16
N LYS A 325 -22.52 34.00 3.15
CA LYS A 325 -23.38 34.62 2.15
C LYS A 325 -23.79 36.07 2.44
N GLU A 326 -23.55 36.61 3.63
CA GLU A 326 -23.95 37.99 3.96
C GLU A 326 -22.90 39.06 3.64
N GLU A 327 -21.63 38.70 3.39
CA GLU A 327 -20.57 39.69 3.06
C GLU A 327 -20.14 39.69 1.58
N GLY A 328 -20.62 38.75 0.75
CA GLY A 328 -20.20 38.59 -0.65
C GLY A 328 -21.00 39.37 -1.70
N SER A 329 -21.43 40.61 -1.43
CA SER A 329 -22.13 41.45 -2.42
C SER A 329 -21.57 42.88 -2.47
N SER A 330 -20.39 43.04 -3.07
CA SER A 330 -20.03 44.23 -3.84
C SER A 330 -18.75 44.03 -4.67
N SER A 331 -18.87 44.24 -5.99
CA SER A 331 -17.85 44.66 -6.98
C SER A 331 -16.59 43.79 -7.16
N SER A 332 -15.88 43.75 -8.28
CA SER A 332 -16.03 44.05 -9.71
C SER A 332 -14.75 43.48 -10.36
N GLU A 333 -14.74 43.38 -11.69
CA GLU A 333 -13.64 42.92 -12.53
C GLU A 333 -12.26 43.57 -12.22
N ASP A 334 -11.20 42.79 -12.49
CA ASP A 334 -9.80 43.16 -12.75
C ASP A 334 -9.05 44.03 -11.72
N GLU A 335 -8.28 43.42 -10.83
CA GLU A 335 -7.00 43.96 -10.36
C GLU A 335 -5.97 42.83 -10.22
N ASP A 336 -4.82 42.99 -10.90
CA ASP A 336 -3.59 42.25 -10.67
C ASP A 336 -3.14 42.53 -9.22
N GLU A 337 -3.28 41.56 -8.32
CA GLU A 337 -2.73 41.67 -6.97
C GLU A 337 -1.29 41.14 -6.96
N ASP A 338 -0.37 42.07 -6.70
CA ASP A 338 1.03 41.84 -6.42
C ASP A 338 1.23 40.76 -5.33
N GLU A 339 2.16 39.85 -5.61
CA GLU A 339 2.62 38.79 -4.70
C GLU A 339 3.20 39.41 -3.40
N ASP A 340 2.42 39.39 -2.32
CA ASP A 340 2.91 39.75 -0.98
C ASP A 340 3.77 38.59 -0.41
N ASP A 341 5.00 38.93 -0.02
CA ASP A 341 6.11 38.10 0.47
C ASP A 341 5.79 37.27 1.75
N ASN A 342 4.86 36.32 1.69
CA ASN A 342 4.68 35.28 2.72
C ASN A 342 4.67 33.86 2.14
N ASP A 343 5.53 33.62 1.15
CA ASP A 343 5.67 32.33 0.46
C ASP A 343 6.40 31.26 1.29
N GLY A 344 7.15 31.67 2.33
CA GLY A 344 7.97 30.76 3.15
C GLY A 344 7.19 29.68 3.90
N ASP A 345 6.08 30.05 4.56
CA ASP A 345 5.27 29.10 5.35
C ASP A 345 4.37 28.21 4.46
N ARG A 346 3.93 28.73 3.29
CA ARG A 346 3.10 27.98 2.34
C ARG A 346 3.89 26.87 1.66
N ASP A 347 5.14 27.15 1.28
CA ASP A 347 6.00 26.18 0.60
C ASP A 347 6.53 25.08 1.57
N GLU A 348 6.67 25.38 2.87
CA GLU A 348 7.00 24.38 3.90
C GLU A 348 5.88 23.36 4.14
N LEU A 349 4.60 23.78 4.13
CA LEU A 349 3.48 22.86 4.37
C LEU A 349 3.28 21.87 3.21
N PHE A 350 3.51 22.32 1.98
CA PHE A 350 3.51 21.47 0.79
C PHE A 350 4.83 20.67 0.65
N SER A 351 5.92 21.04 1.33
CA SER A 351 7.15 20.23 1.31
C SER A 351 6.96 18.84 1.93
N ASN A 352 6.01 18.69 2.87
CA ASN A 352 5.62 17.40 3.43
C ASN A 352 4.08 17.25 3.44
N PRO A 353 3.48 16.62 2.40
CA PRO A 353 2.03 16.59 2.21
C PRO A 353 1.26 15.86 3.34
N ILE A 354 1.95 15.09 4.17
CA ILE A 354 1.39 14.28 5.26
C ILE A 354 1.69 14.87 6.64
N ALA A 355 2.42 15.97 6.72
CA ALA A 355 2.71 16.61 8.01
C ALA A 355 1.40 16.88 8.78
N LEU A 356 1.32 16.32 9.99
CA LEU A 356 0.15 16.42 10.83
C LEU A 356 0.59 16.40 12.30
N ASP A 357 0.04 17.31 13.08
CA ASP A 357 0.29 17.35 14.51
C ASP A 357 -0.33 16.15 15.22
N GLN A 358 0.34 15.68 16.26
CA GLN A 358 -0.09 14.50 17.02
C GLN A 358 -1.45 14.69 17.70
N ASP A 359 -1.85 15.94 17.97
CA ASP A 359 -3.14 16.27 18.58
C ASP A 359 -4.33 16.07 17.62
N ILE A 360 -4.07 16.03 16.31
CA ILE A 360 -5.09 15.86 15.26
C ILE A 360 -5.26 14.37 14.87
N PHE A 361 -4.44 13.48 15.41
CA PHE A 361 -4.43 12.05 15.06
C PHE A 361 -5.76 11.35 15.43
N PRO A 362 -6.53 10.86 14.44
CA PRO A 362 -7.86 10.30 14.69
C PRO A 362 -7.86 8.84 15.19
N LEU A 363 -6.71 8.16 15.19
CA LEU A 363 -6.59 6.75 15.60
C LEU A 363 -5.78 6.62 16.89
N GLN A 364 -6.10 7.45 17.90
CA GLN A 364 -5.51 7.35 19.24
C GLN A 364 -6.52 6.79 20.25
N PRO A 365 -6.15 5.77 21.06
CA PRO A 365 -7.07 5.21 22.05
C PRO A 365 -7.53 6.23 23.11
N GLN A 366 -6.78 7.30 23.31
CA GLN A 366 -7.06 8.36 24.29
C GLN A 366 -7.82 9.56 23.71
N GLN A 367 -8.12 9.55 22.40
CA GLN A 367 -8.78 10.70 21.73
C GLN A 367 -10.17 10.98 22.31
N LYS A 368 -10.91 9.91 22.64
CA LYS A 368 -12.22 9.95 23.30
C LYS A 368 -12.21 9.01 24.49
N PRO A 369 -13.09 9.20 25.49
CA PRO A 369 -13.29 8.23 26.58
C PRO A 369 -14.06 7.00 26.08
N TYR A 370 -13.55 6.31 25.05
CA TYR A 370 -14.22 5.20 24.36
C TYR A 370 -14.67 4.11 25.33
N ARG A 371 -13.82 3.76 26.29
CA ARG A 371 -14.15 2.74 27.29
C ARG A 371 -15.35 3.11 28.15
N ASP A 372 -15.46 4.37 28.57
CA ASP A 372 -16.60 4.86 29.33
C ASP A 372 -17.87 4.88 28.46
N MET A 373 -17.74 5.22 27.17
CA MET A 373 -18.85 5.17 26.21
C MET A 373 -19.34 3.74 25.98
N ILE A 374 -18.43 2.76 25.88
CA ILE A 374 -18.76 1.33 25.74
C ILE A 374 -19.45 0.83 27.01
N LEU A 375 -18.91 1.15 28.20
CA LEU A 375 -19.51 0.79 29.49
C LEU A 375 -20.90 1.38 29.67
N ALA A 376 -21.12 2.62 29.21
CA ALA A 376 -22.42 3.28 29.24
C ALA A 376 -23.37 2.81 28.12
N ASN A 377 -22.94 1.91 27.24
CA ASN A 377 -23.66 1.48 26.04
C ASN A 377 -24.13 2.66 25.17
N ASN A 378 -23.30 3.71 25.11
CA ASN A 378 -23.60 4.99 24.45
C ASN A 378 -22.47 5.32 23.47
N ILE A 379 -22.16 4.35 22.60
CA ILE A 379 -21.12 4.43 21.57
C ILE A 379 -21.75 4.15 20.20
N SER A 380 -21.30 4.88 19.18
CA SER A 380 -21.68 4.62 17.78
C SER A 380 -20.86 3.49 17.18
N VAL A 381 -21.36 2.90 16.10
CA VAL A 381 -20.63 1.86 15.37
C VAL A 381 -19.29 2.39 14.83
N PHE A 382 -19.26 3.64 14.38
CA PHE A 382 -18.04 4.27 13.91
C PHE A 382 -16.99 4.40 15.03
N ASP A 383 -17.36 5.00 16.16
CA ASP A 383 -16.45 5.21 17.29
C ASP A 383 -15.94 3.88 17.86
N PHE A 384 -16.79 2.85 17.90
CA PHE A 384 -16.39 1.51 18.33
C PHE A 384 -15.32 0.91 17.41
N ARG A 385 -15.54 0.96 16.09
CA ARG A 385 -14.56 0.47 15.10
C ARG A 385 -13.24 1.22 15.18
N VAL A 386 -13.29 2.55 15.31
CA VAL A 386 -12.09 3.40 15.50
C VAL A 386 -11.34 3.01 16.76
N TYR A 387 -12.04 2.78 17.86
CA TYR A 387 -11.40 2.36 19.10
C TYR A 387 -10.66 1.02 18.95
N ILE A 388 -11.33 -0.02 18.45
CA ILE A 388 -10.70 -1.34 18.25
C ILE A 388 -9.45 -1.21 17.37
N PHE A 389 -9.58 -0.51 16.24
CA PHE A 389 -8.45 -0.35 15.32
C PHE A 389 -7.31 0.46 15.94
N SER A 390 -7.61 1.50 16.72
CA SER A 390 -6.58 2.26 17.44
C SER A 390 -5.79 1.37 18.42
N ARG A 391 -6.44 0.38 19.05
CA ARG A 391 -5.77 -0.61 19.91
C ARG A 391 -4.90 -1.58 19.10
N GLN A 392 -5.43 -2.12 17.99
CA GLN A 392 -4.67 -2.99 17.09
C GLN A 392 -3.42 -2.28 16.55
N LEU A 393 -3.57 -1.04 16.08
CA LEU A 393 -2.49 -0.17 15.60
C LEU A 393 -1.43 0.05 16.69
N LEU A 394 -1.85 0.41 17.91
CA LEU A 394 -0.93 0.62 19.03
C LEU A 394 -0.12 -0.64 19.35
N LEU A 395 -0.78 -1.81 19.39
CA LEU A 395 -0.12 -3.09 19.67
C LEU A 395 0.91 -3.46 18.60
N LEU A 396 0.54 -3.34 17.33
CA LEU A 396 1.44 -3.60 16.21
C LEU A 396 2.63 -2.63 16.21
N LEU A 397 2.41 -1.35 16.49
CA LEU A 397 3.50 -0.36 16.60
C LEU A 397 4.45 -0.69 17.75
N LYS A 398 3.93 -1.14 18.89
CA LYS A 398 4.75 -1.61 20.03
C LYS A 398 5.54 -2.87 19.66
N ALA A 399 4.90 -3.83 18.99
CA ALA A 399 5.55 -5.05 18.53
C ALA A 399 6.67 -4.76 17.50
N ALA A 400 6.41 -3.85 16.54
CA ALA A 400 7.38 -3.47 15.52
C ALA A 400 8.61 -2.72 16.07
N ARG A 401 8.46 -2.04 17.20
CA ARG A 401 9.53 -1.31 17.92
C ARG A 401 10.29 -2.18 18.92
N SER A 402 9.78 -3.35 19.29
CA SER A 402 10.43 -4.28 20.21
C SER A 402 11.62 -4.96 19.52
N PRO A 403 12.80 -5.08 20.14
CA PRO A 403 13.94 -5.76 19.54
C PRO A 403 13.61 -7.24 19.27
N PRO A 404 13.96 -7.79 18.09
CA PRO A 404 13.63 -9.16 17.75
C PRO A 404 14.36 -10.16 18.65
N SER A 405 13.64 -11.18 19.13
CA SER A 405 14.14 -12.27 19.98
C SER A 405 15.19 -13.18 19.30
N ASN A 406 15.50 -12.97 18.01
CA ASN A 406 16.39 -13.84 17.25
C ASN A 406 17.88 -13.54 17.51
N ARG A 407 18.46 -14.24 18.49
CA ARG A 407 19.90 -14.33 18.71
C ARG A 407 20.55 -15.13 17.59
N GLN A 408 21.05 -14.46 16.55
CA GLN A 408 22.15 -14.95 15.71
C GLN A 408 22.77 -13.77 14.91
N SER A 409 23.51 -12.89 15.60
CA SER A 409 24.60 -12.08 15.04
C SER A 409 25.12 -11.12 16.11
N SER A 410 26.11 -11.57 16.87
CA SER A 410 26.92 -10.71 17.72
C SER A 410 27.84 -9.88 16.84
N SER A 411 27.38 -8.68 16.46
CA SER A 411 28.17 -7.46 16.17
C SER A 411 27.41 -6.58 15.17
N GLN A 412 26.78 -5.51 15.64
CA GLN A 412 26.67 -4.24 14.91
C GLN A 412 25.92 -3.20 15.76
N LYS A 413 26.45 -1.98 15.73
CA LYS A 413 26.03 -0.80 16.50
C LYS A 413 24.56 -0.42 16.24
N SER A 414 24.02 0.34 17.18
CA SER A 414 22.64 0.85 17.35
C SER A 414 22.06 1.62 16.14
N ALA A 415 21.62 0.91 15.11
CA ALA A 415 20.61 1.40 14.18
C ALA A 415 19.23 0.89 14.64
N GLU A 416 18.20 1.75 14.60
CA GLU A 416 16.81 1.40 14.91
C GLU A 416 16.37 0.16 14.10
N LYS A 417 16.37 -1.03 14.73
CA LYS A 417 15.93 -2.28 14.12
C LYS A 417 14.42 -2.41 14.31
N HIS A 418 13.65 -1.65 13.54
CA HIS A 418 12.21 -1.89 13.43
C HIS A 418 11.94 -3.17 12.61
N ASN A 419 10.93 -3.94 12.97
CA ASN A 419 10.47 -5.05 12.15
C ASN A 419 9.63 -4.51 10.97
N LEU A 420 10.23 -4.46 9.78
CA LEU A 420 9.60 -3.88 8.58
C LEU A 420 8.34 -4.63 8.14
N THR A 421 8.28 -5.95 8.34
CA THR A 421 7.09 -6.76 8.00
C THR A 421 5.89 -6.37 8.85
N LEU A 422 6.07 -6.13 10.15
CA LEU A 422 4.98 -5.66 11.01
C LEU A 422 4.53 -4.24 10.64
N LEU A 423 5.45 -3.37 10.21
CA LEU A 423 5.09 -2.05 9.70
C LEU A 423 4.31 -2.13 8.38
N ALA A 424 4.64 -3.09 7.51
CA ALA A 424 3.88 -3.35 6.29
C ALA A 424 2.46 -3.81 6.62
N GLU A 425 2.32 -4.78 7.54
CA GLU A 425 1.02 -5.26 8.02
C GLU A 425 0.16 -4.14 8.62
N ILE A 426 0.77 -3.20 9.37
CA ILE A 426 0.08 -2.00 9.88
C ILE A 426 -0.53 -1.20 8.73
N CYS A 427 0.25 -0.94 7.67
CA CYS A 427 -0.20 -0.14 6.54
C CYS A 427 -1.31 -0.85 5.76
N GLU A 428 -1.20 -2.16 5.55
CA GLU A 428 -2.21 -2.99 4.89
C GLU A 428 -3.53 -2.98 5.67
N ARG A 429 -3.49 -3.34 6.96
CA ARG A 429 -4.67 -3.31 7.85
C ARG A 429 -5.30 -1.92 7.91
N ALA A 430 -4.49 -0.86 7.91
CA ALA A 430 -4.98 0.52 7.89
C ALA A 430 -5.71 0.87 6.58
N SER A 431 -5.21 0.44 5.43
CA SER A 431 -5.85 0.73 4.14
C SER A 431 -7.26 0.13 4.05
N GLU A 432 -7.44 -1.10 4.54
CA GLU A 432 -8.73 -1.79 4.60
C GLU A 432 -9.66 -1.12 5.62
N PHE A 433 -9.14 -0.88 6.83
CA PHE A 433 -9.90 -0.25 7.91
C PHE A 433 -10.40 1.14 7.53
N ILE A 434 -9.52 2.02 7.03
CA ILE A 434 -9.88 3.40 6.69
C ILE A 434 -10.96 3.41 5.62
N THR A 435 -10.86 2.54 4.61
CA THR A 435 -11.87 2.43 3.54
C THR A 435 -13.24 2.00 4.11
N LEU A 436 -13.26 1.03 5.03
CA LEU A 436 -14.48 0.61 5.72
C LEU A 436 -15.05 1.71 6.62
N ALA A 437 -14.19 2.34 7.41
CA ALA A 437 -14.54 3.40 8.35
C ALA A 437 -15.09 4.64 7.64
N CYS A 438 -14.60 4.99 6.44
CA CYS A 438 -15.17 6.06 5.62
C CYS A 438 -16.65 5.81 5.29
N ARG A 439 -17.02 4.56 4.97
CA ARG A 439 -18.41 4.18 4.68
C ARG A 439 -19.28 4.26 5.94
N THR A 440 -18.76 3.78 7.08
CA THR A 440 -19.47 3.87 8.37
C THR A 440 -19.64 5.33 8.81
N LEU A 441 -18.59 6.14 8.68
CA LEU A 441 -18.60 7.58 9.01
C LEU A 441 -19.61 8.34 8.16
N ARG A 442 -19.62 8.11 6.84
CA ARG A 442 -20.61 8.71 5.93
C ARG A 442 -22.04 8.41 6.40
N LYS A 443 -22.36 7.14 6.67
CA LYS A 443 -23.68 6.72 7.15
C LYS A 443 -24.03 7.33 8.52
N ASP A 444 -23.06 7.41 9.42
CA ASP A 444 -23.22 8.00 10.76
C ASP A 444 -23.61 9.48 10.65
N VAL A 445 -22.87 10.27 9.87
CA VAL A 445 -23.15 11.69 9.63
C VAL A 445 -24.49 11.88 8.89
N GLU A 446 -24.78 11.06 7.87
CA GLU A 446 -26.05 11.11 7.13
C GLU A 446 -27.25 10.90 8.05
N THR A 447 -27.13 9.96 8.99
CA THR A 447 -28.18 9.61 9.97
C THR A 447 -28.31 10.71 11.02
N GLY A 448 -27.19 11.29 11.48
CA GLY A 448 -27.19 12.41 12.41
C GLY A 448 -27.87 13.66 11.82
N LEU A 449 -27.56 14.00 10.57
CA LEU A 449 -28.17 15.13 9.86
C LEU A 449 -29.64 14.91 9.51
N ALA A 450 -30.09 13.66 9.34
CA ALA A 450 -31.50 13.35 9.13
C ALA A 450 -32.39 13.65 10.36
N GLN A 451 -31.79 13.84 11.54
CA GLN A 451 -32.51 14.19 12.78
C GLN A 451 -32.72 15.71 12.94
N LEU A 452 -32.30 16.52 11.98
CA LEU A 452 -32.51 17.96 12.00
C LEU A 452 -33.98 18.31 11.72
N LYS A 453 -34.50 19.33 12.42
CA LYS A 453 -35.89 19.79 12.26
C LYS A 453 -36.16 20.35 10.86
N GLN A 454 -35.16 20.91 10.21
CA GLN A 454 -35.21 21.37 8.83
C GLN A 454 -34.27 20.49 8.01
N ALA A 455 -34.77 19.91 6.92
CA ALA A 455 -33.95 19.10 6.03
C ALA A 455 -32.97 20.02 5.28
N PRO A 456 -31.65 19.82 5.41
CA PRO A 456 -30.66 20.57 4.63
C PRO A 456 -30.81 20.25 3.14
N ASP A 457 -30.44 21.21 2.29
CA ASP A 457 -30.35 21.03 0.84
C ASP A 457 -29.51 19.78 0.52
N PRO A 458 -30.01 18.84 -0.30
CA PRO A 458 -29.32 17.59 -0.60
C PRO A 458 -27.91 17.80 -1.16
N SER A 459 -27.69 18.86 -1.95
CA SER A 459 -26.38 19.17 -2.53
C SER A 459 -25.36 19.61 -1.46
N ARG A 460 -25.79 20.47 -0.52
CA ARG A 460 -24.96 20.97 0.59
C ARG A 460 -24.66 19.87 1.60
N LYS A 461 -25.67 19.09 1.96
CA LYS A 461 -25.54 17.91 2.82
C LYS A 461 -24.42 17.00 2.29
N GLU A 462 -24.48 16.66 1.01
CA GLU A 462 -23.54 15.75 0.37
C GLU A 462 -22.12 16.34 0.30
N ASN A 463 -21.96 17.67 0.17
CA ASN A 463 -20.66 18.34 0.19
C ASN A 463 -20.01 18.28 1.58
N ILE A 464 -20.74 18.64 2.63
CA ILE A 464 -20.22 18.63 4.01
C ILE A 464 -19.86 17.21 4.46
N ILE A 465 -20.71 16.22 4.15
CA ILE A 465 -20.40 14.81 4.44
C ILE A 465 -19.09 14.40 3.76
N THR A 466 -18.91 14.77 2.48
CA THR A 466 -17.69 14.45 1.75
C THR A 466 -16.47 15.14 2.35
N ASN A 467 -16.59 16.43 2.71
CA ASN A 467 -15.53 17.19 3.38
C ASN A 467 -15.08 16.52 4.69
N ILE A 468 -16.03 16.19 5.58
CA ILE A 468 -15.75 15.54 6.87
C ILE A 468 -15.10 14.17 6.66
N VAL A 469 -15.65 13.34 5.76
CA VAL A 469 -15.13 12.00 5.51
C VAL A 469 -13.73 12.05 4.91
N SER A 470 -13.51 12.89 3.90
CA SER A 470 -12.19 13.03 3.26
C SER A 470 -11.16 13.65 4.20
N SER A 471 -11.55 14.61 5.04
CA SER A 471 -10.67 15.18 6.07
C SER A 471 -10.23 14.13 7.08
N TRP A 472 -11.18 13.36 7.63
CA TRP A 472 -10.88 12.29 8.60
C TRP A 472 -10.00 11.20 7.99
N ALA A 473 -10.34 10.75 6.77
CA ALA A 473 -9.59 9.71 6.07
C ALA A 473 -8.14 10.13 5.79
N TYR A 474 -7.94 11.37 5.34
CA TYR A 474 -6.62 11.93 5.10
C TYR A 474 -5.80 12.04 6.39
N ALA A 475 -6.42 12.47 7.49
CA ALA A 475 -5.76 12.53 8.79
C ALA A 475 -5.37 11.13 9.30
N ALA A 476 -6.24 10.13 9.12
CA ALA A 476 -5.97 8.74 9.50
C ALA A 476 -4.83 8.12 8.68
N VAL A 477 -4.83 8.33 7.35
CA VAL A 477 -3.73 7.92 6.48
C VAL A 477 -2.42 8.60 6.90
N SER A 478 -2.48 9.92 7.15
CA SER A 478 -1.32 10.71 7.52
C SER A 478 -0.70 10.23 8.82
N GLN A 479 -1.52 9.99 9.84
CA GLN A 479 -1.08 9.40 11.10
C GLN A 479 -0.33 8.08 10.89
N VAL A 480 -0.89 7.14 10.11
CA VAL A 480 -0.28 5.82 9.90
C VAL A 480 1.04 5.95 9.16
N LEU A 481 1.11 6.79 8.13
CA LEU A 481 2.35 7.05 7.38
C LEU A 481 3.42 7.69 8.27
N ILE A 482 3.06 8.63 9.15
CA ILE A 482 3.98 9.22 10.14
C ILE A 482 4.50 8.14 11.11
N GLN A 483 3.62 7.32 11.67
CA GLN A 483 3.96 6.34 12.71
C GLN A 483 4.76 5.14 12.18
N THR A 484 4.65 4.85 10.88
CA THR A 484 5.37 3.78 10.16
C THR A 484 6.59 4.27 9.38
N SER A 485 6.85 5.58 9.36
CA SER A 485 8.04 6.15 8.72
C SER A 485 9.31 5.65 9.41
N THR A 486 10.25 5.11 8.63
CA THR A 486 11.54 4.64 9.15
C THR A 486 12.69 5.05 8.25
N LYS A 487 13.85 5.30 8.86
CA LYS A 487 15.11 5.52 8.14
C LYS A 487 15.69 4.24 7.52
N SER A 488 15.09 3.09 7.81
CA SER A 488 15.53 1.79 7.29
C SER A 488 14.98 1.47 5.90
N LEU A 489 13.96 2.20 5.45
CA LEU A 489 13.40 2.06 4.10
C LEU A 489 14.14 3.03 3.17
N GLU A 490 14.81 2.48 2.15
CA GLU A 490 15.50 3.31 1.15
C GLU A 490 14.53 3.66 0.02
N ILE A 491 14.01 4.89 0.03
CA ILE A 491 13.14 5.40 -1.03
C ILE A 491 14.00 6.06 -2.11
N PRO A 492 13.78 5.74 -3.41
CA PRO A 492 14.46 6.41 -4.51
C PRO A 492 14.33 7.93 -4.44
N LYS A 493 15.42 8.64 -4.74
CA LYS A 493 15.42 10.11 -4.79
C LYS A 493 14.79 10.66 -6.08
N VAL A 494 14.63 9.82 -7.10
CA VAL A 494 14.06 10.19 -8.41
C VAL A 494 12.67 10.77 -8.20
N SER A 495 12.48 12.01 -8.64
CA SER A 495 11.19 12.70 -8.58
C SER A 495 10.64 13.00 -9.97
N LEU A 496 9.33 12.84 -10.13
CA LEU A 496 8.57 13.29 -11.29
C LEU A 496 8.24 14.79 -11.25
N ARG A 497 8.78 15.54 -10.27
CA ARG A 497 8.51 16.99 -10.13
C ARG A 497 9.50 17.88 -10.86
N THR A 498 10.71 17.38 -11.17
CA THR A 498 11.80 18.20 -11.74
C THR A 498 12.36 17.60 -13.04
N SER A 499 12.59 18.45 -14.05
CA SER A 499 13.14 18.06 -15.36
C SER A 499 14.54 17.45 -15.31
N LYS A 500 15.35 17.78 -14.28
CA LYS A 500 16.73 17.31 -14.13
C LYS A 500 16.85 15.80 -13.88
N ASP A 501 15.81 15.17 -13.33
CA ASP A 501 15.82 13.75 -12.96
C ASP A 501 15.27 12.83 -14.06
N LEU A 502 14.85 13.40 -15.20
CA LEU A 502 14.28 12.66 -16.33
C LEU A 502 15.28 11.70 -17.00
N VAL A 503 16.58 12.00 -16.87
CA VAL A 503 17.67 11.15 -17.35
C VAL A 503 17.70 9.82 -16.58
N ASP A 504 17.32 9.81 -15.30
CA ASP A 504 17.19 8.59 -14.49
C ASP A 504 15.91 7.82 -14.80
N ALA A 505 14.85 8.48 -15.27
CA ALA A 505 13.61 7.82 -15.67
C ALA A 505 13.79 6.97 -16.95
N THR A 506 14.70 7.33 -17.87
CA THR A 506 15.09 6.47 -18.99
C THR A 506 15.75 5.15 -18.53
N VAL A 507 16.31 5.14 -17.33
CA VAL A 507 16.84 3.92 -16.70
C VAL A 507 15.69 3.01 -16.25
N LEU A 508 14.52 3.52 -15.86
CA LEU A 508 13.29 2.73 -15.61
C LEU A 508 12.85 1.93 -16.84
N THR A 509 13.04 2.49 -18.05
CA THR A 509 12.72 1.81 -19.31
C THR A 509 13.67 0.65 -19.59
N SER A 510 14.94 0.72 -19.14
CA SER A 510 15.91 -0.37 -19.27
C SER A 510 15.61 -1.57 -18.36
N PHE A 511 14.92 -1.35 -17.23
CA PHE A 511 14.49 -2.42 -16.32
C PHE A 511 13.29 -3.23 -16.88
N ALA A 512 12.38 -2.58 -17.62
CA ALA A 512 11.19 -3.23 -18.20
C ALA A 512 11.51 -4.15 -19.40
N THR A 513 12.54 -3.83 -20.18
CA THR A 513 12.91 -4.58 -21.39
C THR A 513 13.86 -5.77 -21.14
N GLY A 514 14.25 -6.04 -19.90
CA GLY A 514 15.45 -6.86 -19.61
C GLY A 514 15.39 -7.87 -18.46
N ALA A 515 14.22 -8.28 -17.94
CA ALA A 515 14.18 -9.34 -16.92
C ALA A 515 12.96 -10.27 -17.07
N ARG A 516 13.10 -11.35 -17.85
CA ARG A 516 12.45 -12.60 -17.44
C ARG A 516 13.11 -13.00 -16.11
N PRO A 517 12.36 -13.29 -15.03
CA PRO A 517 12.98 -13.88 -13.85
C PRO A 517 13.56 -15.23 -14.26
N GLU A 518 14.89 -15.32 -14.40
CA GLU A 518 15.55 -16.62 -14.30
C GLU A 518 15.14 -17.18 -12.93
N VAL A 519 14.48 -18.33 -12.96
CA VAL A 519 14.19 -19.17 -11.79
C VAL A 519 15.42 -19.19 -10.89
N LEU A 520 15.23 -18.84 -9.60
CA LEU A 520 16.25 -18.89 -8.56
C LEU A 520 17.10 -20.16 -8.71
N LYS A 521 18.35 -20.00 -9.18
CA LYS A 521 19.34 -21.07 -9.22
C LYS A 521 19.64 -21.45 -7.76
N ARG A 522 19.22 -22.66 -7.38
CA ARG A 522 19.61 -23.31 -6.13
C ARG A 522 21.12 -23.20 -5.96
N THR A 523 21.54 -22.72 -4.79
CA THR A 523 22.92 -22.80 -4.31
C THR A 523 23.31 -24.27 -4.16
N SER A 524 24.06 -24.79 -5.12
CA SER A 524 24.89 -25.97 -4.92
C SER A 524 26.19 -25.81 -5.71
N SER A 525 27.28 -25.81 -4.95
CA SER A 525 28.68 -25.80 -5.36
C SER A 525 29.01 -26.84 -6.43
N LEU A 526 29.49 -26.41 -7.60
CA LEU A 526 30.47 -27.15 -8.41
C LEU A 526 31.01 -26.27 -9.54
N MET A 527 32.33 -26.18 -9.62
CA MET A 527 33.06 -25.43 -10.64
C MET A 527 33.06 -26.20 -11.96
N SER A 528 32.84 -25.53 -13.09
CA SER A 528 33.54 -25.88 -14.32
C SER A 528 33.77 -24.64 -15.19
N SER A 529 35.00 -24.53 -15.64
CA SER A 529 35.55 -23.52 -16.52
C SER A 529 35.20 -23.83 -17.97
N THR A 530 34.69 -22.85 -18.72
CA THR A 530 34.95 -22.79 -20.17
C THR A 530 34.81 -21.36 -20.69
N SER A 531 35.88 -20.89 -21.30
CA SER A 531 36.10 -19.57 -21.85
C SER A 531 35.51 -19.42 -23.24
N ARG A 532 34.98 -18.21 -23.57
CA ARG A 532 34.96 -17.58 -24.91
C ARG A 532 34.37 -16.16 -24.83
N PRO A 533 34.64 -15.27 -25.82
CA PRO A 533 35.51 -14.12 -25.63
C PRO A 533 34.78 -12.78 -25.51
N ASN A 534 35.49 -11.82 -24.90
CA ASN A 534 35.16 -10.41 -24.79
C ASN A 534 34.85 -9.76 -26.14
N SER A 535 33.77 -9.01 -26.20
CA SER A 535 33.58 -7.96 -27.20
C SER A 535 32.86 -6.75 -26.58
N VAL A 536 33.60 -5.64 -26.58
CA VAL A 536 33.20 -4.23 -26.50
C VAL A 536 32.63 -3.70 -25.18
N LEU A 537 33.44 -2.80 -24.62
CA LEU A 537 33.18 -1.79 -23.60
C LEU A 537 31.77 -1.18 -23.68
N ALA A 538 30.85 -1.67 -22.85
CA ALA A 538 29.70 -0.89 -22.39
C ALA A 538 30.08 -0.30 -21.02
N LEU A 539 30.25 1.02 -20.97
CA LEU A 539 30.26 1.79 -19.74
C LEU A 539 28.93 1.54 -19.04
N ASN A 540 28.92 0.72 -17.99
CA ASN A 540 27.75 0.49 -17.14
C ASN A 540 27.48 1.75 -16.29
N PRO A 541 26.38 2.49 -16.49
CA PRO A 541 25.91 3.48 -15.54
C PRO A 541 25.02 2.83 -14.46
N LEU A 542 24.80 1.51 -14.55
CA LEU A 542 23.80 0.75 -13.79
C LEU A 542 24.06 0.65 -12.27
N GLY A 543 25.23 1.05 -11.80
CA GLY A 543 25.60 0.93 -10.38
C GLY A 543 25.00 1.98 -9.45
N SER A 544 24.50 3.11 -9.98
CA SER A 544 24.10 4.27 -9.15
C SER A 544 22.60 4.36 -8.84
N ILE A 545 21.75 3.56 -9.51
CA ILE A 545 20.27 3.66 -9.45
C ILE A 545 19.63 2.34 -8.97
N MET A 546 20.44 1.31 -8.69
CA MET A 546 19.95 0.20 -7.88
C MET A 546 19.55 0.78 -6.52
N SER A 547 18.27 0.71 -6.13
CA SER A 547 17.97 0.71 -4.70
C SER A 547 18.81 -0.41 -4.11
N ALA A 548 19.58 -0.16 -3.05
CA ALA A 548 20.30 -1.25 -2.40
C ALA A 548 19.30 -2.37 -2.11
N PRO A 549 19.72 -3.66 -2.12
CA PRO A 549 18.82 -4.75 -1.79
C PRO A 549 18.09 -4.42 -0.48
N GLN A 550 16.78 -4.17 -0.59
CA GLN A 550 15.96 -3.77 0.53
C GLN A 550 16.06 -4.86 1.60
N LYS A 551 16.08 -4.45 2.87
CA LYS A 551 16.02 -5.39 3.99
C LYS A 551 14.71 -6.21 3.88
N ALA A 552 14.71 -7.42 4.43
CA ALA A 552 13.51 -8.25 4.50
C ALA A 552 12.30 -7.43 5.04
N GLY A 553 11.18 -7.45 4.32
CA GLY A 553 9.97 -6.65 4.61
C GLY A 553 9.96 -5.22 4.05
N GLY A 554 11.07 -4.71 3.51
CA GLY A 554 11.13 -3.34 2.96
C GLY A 554 10.30 -3.14 1.69
N ILE A 555 10.26 -4.14 0.80
CA ILE A 555 9.44 -4.11 -0.42
C ILE A 555 7.94 -4.08 -0.09
N GLU A 556 7.51 -4.91 0.87
CA GLU A 556 6.13 -4.98 1.36
C GLU A 556 5.72 -3.66 2.03
N LEU A 557 6.59 -3.09 2.87
CA LEU A 557 6.34 -1.80 3.51
C LEU A 557 6.20 -0.68 2.47
N ALA A 558 7.10 -0.60 1.50
CA ALA A 558 7.01 0.41 0.43
C ALA A 558 5.71 0.27 -0.38
N ALA A 559 5.32 -0.96 -0.71
CA ALA A 559 4.07 -1.26 -1.39
C ALA A 559 2.85 -0.78 -0.58
N ALA A 560 2.77 -1.17 0.69
CA ALA A 560 1.64 -0.82 1.55
C ALA A 560 1.57 0.70 1.84
N GLN A 561 2.73 1.37 1.97
CA GLN A 561 2.78 2.83 2.06
C GLN A 561 2.29 3.48 0.75
N ALA A 562 2.68 2.97 -0.42
CA ALA A 562 2.18 3.47 -1.71
C ALA A 562 0.64 3.40 -1.80
N ASP A 563 0.05 2.32 -1.31
CA ASP A 563 -1.41 2.12 -1.30
C ASP A 563 -2.10 3.12 -0.34
N LEU A 564 -1.49 3.46 0.79
CA LEU A 564 -1.95 4.53 1.69
C LEU A 564 -1.85 5.92 1.05
N TYR A 565 -0.72 6.26 0.43
CA TYR A 565 -0.59 7.51 -0.33
C TYR A 565 -1.65 7.61 -1.44
N HIS A 566 -1.92 6.49 -2.12
CA HIS A 566 -2.98 6.43 -3.12
C HIS A 566 -4.37 6.69 -2.53
N LEU A 567 -4.65 6.16 -1.33
CA LEU A 567 -5.90 6.45 -0.62
C LEU A 567 -6.02 7.95 -0.28
N ALA A 568 -4.95 8.59 0.22
CA ALA A 568 -4.92 10.03 0.46
C ALA A 568 -5.19 10.84 -0.83
N ARG A 569 -4.56 10.46 -1.94
CA ARG A 569 -4.79 11.08 -3.25
C ARG A 569 -6.23 10.92 -3.72
N CYS A 570 -6.85 9.77 -3.49
CA CYS A 570 -8.24 9.53 -3.83
C CYS A 570 -9.20 10.44 -3.05
N GLN A 571 -8.91 10.73 -1.77
CA GLN A 571 -9.68 11.69 -0.97
C GLN A 571 -9.53 13.12 -1.51
N LEU A 572 -8.30 13.55 -1.79
CA LEU A 572 -8.03 14.84 -2.42
C LEU A 572 -8.77 14.97 -3.76
N GLY A 573 -8.66 13.96 -4.63
CA GLY A 573 -9.36 13.93 -5.92
C GLY A 573 -10.89 13.92 -5.80
N ALA A 574 -11.47 13.37 -4.73
CA ALA A 574 -12.90 13.45 -4.48
C ALA A 574 -13.35 14.90 -4.20
N LEU A 575 -12.56 15.64 -3.44
CA LEU A 575 -12.79 17.07 -3.18
C LEU A 575 -12.63 17.89 -4.46
N GLY A 576 -11.55 17.66 -5.23
CA GLY A 576 -11.30 18.36 -6.50
C GLY A 576 -12.39 18.11 -7.55
N ARG A 577 -12.88 16.86 -7.71
CA ARG A 577 -13.95 16.52 -8.66
C ARG A 577 -15.24 17.29 -8.40
N ARG A 578 -15.58 17.55 -7.13
CA ARG A 578 -16.80 18.30 -6.77
C ARG A 578 -16.67 19.77 -7.16
N ARG A 579 -15.46 20.29 -7.25
CA ARG A 579 -15.16 21.67 -7.66
C ARG A 579 -14.90 21.83 -9.15
N GLY A 580 -14.90 20.72 -9.89
CA GLY A 580 -14.61 20.72 -11.32
C GLY A 580 -13.11 20.67 -11.67
N TRP A 581 -12.24 20.51 -10.67
CA TRP A 581 -10.77 20.39 -10.79
C TRP A 581 -10.27 18.97 -11.06
N GLY A 582 -11.17 18.03 -11.43
CA GLY A 582 -10.77 16.63 -11.66
C GLY A 582 -10.15 16.40 -13.04
N ASN A 583 -9.15 15.52 -13.12
CA ASN A 583 -8.47 15.10 -14.36
C ASN A 583 -9.46 14.74 -15.47
N ARG A 584 -9.34 15.44 -16.60
CA ARG A 584 -10.29 15.40 -17.71
C ARG A 584 -9.98 14.35 -18.76
N TRP A 585 -9.18 13.32 -18.44
CA TRP A 585 -8.76 12.26 -19.37
C TRP A 585 -9.93 11.69 -20.20
N HIS A 586 -11.04 11.34 -19.53
CA HIS A 586 -12.22 10.76 -20.19
C HIS A 586 -13.05 11.77 -20.99
N SER A 587 -12.85 13.07 -20.79
CA SER A 587 -13.47 14.14 -21.56
C SER A 587 -12.60 14.67 -22.70
N MET A 588 -11.33 14.26 -22.79
CA MET A 588 -10.45 14.67 -23.88
C MET A 588 -10.88 13.99 -25.19
N PRO A 589 -11.06 14.75 -26.28
CA PRO A 589 -11.58 14.23 -27.54
C PRO A 589 -10.51 13.48 -28.36
N LEU A 590 -9.82 12.52 -27.76
CA LEU A 590 -8.75 11.74 -28.41
C LEU A 590 -9.27 10.83 -29.54
N LEU A 591 -8.41 10.47 -30.48
CA LEU A 591 -8.67 9.63 -31.66
C LEU A 591 -8.91 8.17 -31.27
N LEU A 592 -8.05 7.64 -30.40
CA LEU A 592 -8.05 6.23 -30.00
C LEU A 592 -8.89 5.97 -28.74
N ASN A 593 -9.39 7.03 -28.10
CA ASN A 593 -10.32 6.93 -26.98
C ASN A 593 -11.75 6.76 -27.52
N GLY A 594 -12.13 5.51 -27.80
CA GLY A 594 -13.50 5.17 -28.13
C GLY A 594 -14.43 5.60 -26.99
N LYS A 595 -15.62 6.12 -27.33
CA LYS A 595 -16.71 6.27 -26.36
C LYS A 595 -17.19 4.87 -25.91
N ASN A 596 -16.35 4.13 -25.20
CA ASN A 596 -16.73 2.95 -24.43
C ASN A 596 -17.30 3.42 -23.09
N GLY A 597 -18.19 4.42 -23.13
CA GLY A 597 -19.05 4.68 -22.00
C GLY A 597 -19.98 3.48 -21.91
N PHE A 598 -19.69 2.54 -21.02
CA PHE A 598 -20.76 1.81 -20.38
C PHE A 598 -21.66 2.90 -19.80
N THR A 599 -22.80 3.16 -20.44
CA THR A 599 -23.87 3.90 -19.82
C THR A 599 -24.18 3.16 -18.54
N GLU A 600 -23.90 3.79 -17.41
CA GLU A 600 -24.37 3.32 -16.12
C GLU A 600 -25.90 3.33 -16.22
N VAL A 601 -26.49 2.19 -16.54
CA VAL A 601 -27.93 2.01 -16.57
C VAL A 601 -28.36 1.98 -15.11
N SER A 602 -28.74 3.15 -14.59
CA SER A 602 -29.46 3.22 -13.33
C SER A 602 -30.79 2.48 -13.51
N LEU A 603 -31.08 1.50 -12.65
CA LEU A 603 -32.34 0.74 -12.65
C LEU A 603 -33.56 1.58 -12.18
N ASN A 604 -33.38 2.89 -12.02
CA ASN A 604 -34.46 3.82 -11.73
C ASN A 604 -34.71 4.67 -12.98
N ASP A 605 -35.74 4.30 -13.73
CA ASP A 605 -36.27 5.04 -14.87
C ASP A 605 -36.84 6.39 -14.40
N GLU A 606 -36.02 7.44 -14.39
CA GLU A 606 -36.50 8.79 -14.69
C GLU A 606 -35.47 9.53 -15.58
N PRO A 607 -35.94 10.27 -16.61
CA PRO A 607 -35.05 10.93 -17.56
C PRO A 607 -34.34 12.11 -16.88
N ILE A 608 -33.03 11.95 -16.62
CA ILE A 608 -32.19 13.02 -16.07
C ILE A 608 -31.89 14.04 -17.16
N ASP A 609 -32.56 15.19 -17.06
CA ASP A 609 -32.33 16.35 -17.90
C ASP A 609 -30.94 16.94 -17.63
N LYS A 610 -30.24 17.32 -18.71
CA LYS A 610 -28.88 17.84 -18.68
C LYS A 610 -28.86 19.28 -18.16
N ARG A 611 -28.51 19.48 -16.89
CA ARG A 611 -27.80 20.67 -16.36
C ARG A 611 -27.37 20.39 -14.92
N ARG A 612 -26.07 20.11 -14.70
CA ARG A 612 -25.50 20.15 -13.34
C ARG A 612 -25.57 21.61 -12.85
N PRO A 613 -26.21 21.90 -11.71
CA PRO A 613 -26.22 23.25 -11.16
C PRO A 613 -24.80 23.71 -10.80
N PRO A 614 -24.53 25.03 -10.82
CA PRO A 614 -23.22 25.58 -10.46
C PRO A 614 -22.90 25.20 -9.01
N VAL A 615 -21.72 24.60 -8.82
CA VAL A 615 -21.33 24.06 -7.52
C VAL A 615 -20.83 25.21 -6.63
N VAL A 616 -21.61 25.56 -5.61
CA VAL A 616 -21.11 26.35 -4.47
C VAL A 616 -20.20 25.41 -3.68
N SER A 617 -18.89 25.61 -3.77
CA SER A 617 -17.89 24.71 -3.20
C SER A 617 -17.29 25.26 -1.92
N THR A 618 -17.85 24.89 -0.77
CA THR A 618 -17.35 25.30 0.55
C THR A 618 -16.17 24.45 1.02
N SER A 619 -15.30 25.04 1.84
CA SER A 619 -14.27 24.36 2.64
C SER A 619 -14.74 23.89 4.03
N ALA A 620 -15.97 24.25 4.45
CA ALA A 620 -16.50 23.88 5.75
C ALA A 620 -16.50 22.36 5.97
N GLY A 621 -16.07 21.93 7.17
CA GLY A 621 -15.96 20.53 7.54
C GLY A 621 -14.62 19.87 7.20
N VAL A 622 -13.65 20.61 6.63
CA VAL A 622 -12.26 20.15 6.47
C VAL A 622 -11.40 20.68 7.60
N GLU A 623 -10.92 19.77 8.45
CA GLU A 623 -10.12 20.06 9.65
C GLU A 623 -8.62 19.91 9.39
N THR A 624 -8.23 19.20 8.33
CA THR A 624 -6.82 18.94 8.01
C THR A 624 -6.18 20.17 7.31
N PRO A 625 -5.10 20.77 7.85
CA PRO A 625 -4.52 22.01 7.32
C PRO A 625 -4.12 21.92 5.84
N CYS A 626 -3.37 20.90 5.43
CA CYS A 626 -2.94 20.76 4.03
C CYS A 626 -4.12 20.61 3.05
N LEU A 627 -5.17 19.89 3.46
CA LEU A 627 -6.38 19.77 2.64
C LEU A 627 -7.15 21.09 2.56
N ALA A 628 -7.30 21.79 3.69
CA ALA A 628 -7.95 23.10 3.73
C ALA A 628 -7.26 24.11 2.81
N LEU A 629 -5.92 24.20 2.86
CA LEU A 629 -5.16 25.08 1.96
C LEU A 629 -5.23 24.65 0.48
N SER A 630 -5.21 23.34 0.21
CA SER A 630 -5.42 22.82 -1.16
C SER A 630 -6.80 23.19 -1.71
N MET A 631 -7.73 23.50 -0.80
CA MET A 631 -9.09 23.88 -1.12
C MET A 631 -9.28 25.39 -1.34
N GLU A 632 -8.25 26.22 -1.24
CA GLU A 632 -8.38 27.65 -1.50
C GLU A 632 -8.22 27.99 -2.99
N SER A 633 -7.39 27.24 -3.71
CA SER A 633 -7.06 27.50 -5.12
C SER A 633 -6.81 26.22 -5.90
N GLU A 634 -7.15 26.22 -7.19
CA GLU A 634 -6.84 25.12 -8.12
C GLU A 634 -5.33 24.89 -8.25
N LYS A 635 -4.51 25.96 -8.14
CA LYS A 635 -3.04 25.86 -8.13
C LYS A 635 -2.54 25.07 -6.91
N ASN A 636 -3.09 25.36 -5.72
CA ASN A 636 -2.74 24.67 -4.48
C ASN A 636 -3.19 23.20 -4.51
N PHE A 637 -4.38 22.94 -5.05
CA PHE A 637 -4.89 21.59 -5.30
C PHE A 637 -3.94 20.79 -6.19
N ASN A 638 -3.55 21.35 -7.34
CA ASN A 638 -2.65 20.71 -8.29
C ASN A 638 -1.27 20.45 -7.67
N CYS A 639 -0.75 21.39 -6.87
CA CYS A 639 0.52 21.22 -6.15
C CYS A 639 0.48 20.02 -5.19
N LEU A 640 -0.54 19.95 -4.33
CA LEU A 640 -0.68 18.84 -3.39
C LEU A 640 -0.92 17.51 -4.11
N TYR A 641 -1.74 17.53 -5.17
CA TYR A 641 -2.01 16.35 -5.98
C TYR A 641 -0.75 15.80 -6.65
N GLU A 642 0.08 16.67 -7.23
CA GLU A 642 1.37 16.32 -7.81
C GLU A 642 2.30 15.69 -6.77
N GLN A 643 2.40 16.30 -5.59
CA GLN A 643 3.27 15.83 -4.51
C GLN A 643 2.90 14.45 -3.99
N ILE A 644 1.63 14.23 -3.69
CA ILE A 644 1.15 12.92 -3.25
C ILE A 644 1.39 11.90 -4.37
N THR A 645 1.11 12.25 -5.64
CA THR A 645 1.31 11.34 -6.78
C THR A 645 2.79 10.97 -6.97
N ASP A 646 3.70 11.92 -6.78
CA ASP A 646 5.14 11.68 -6.81
C ASP A 646 5.59 10.78 -5.65
N GLN A 647 5.02 10.92 -4.45
CA GLN A 647 5.28 9.98 -3.36
C GLN A 647 4.79 8.56 -3.70
N ILE A 648 3.59 8.41 -4.30
CA ILE A 648 3.09 7.10 -4.76
C ILE A 648 4.05 6.50 -5.78
N PHE A 649 4.55 7.28 -6.72
CA PHE A 649 5.53 6.84 -7.71
C PHE A 649 6.80 6.30 -7.04
N ARG A 650 7.43 7.09 -6.15
CA ARG A 650 8.68 6.70 -5.49
C ARG A 650 8.54 5.41 -4.66
N HIS A 651 7.44 5.27 -3.93
CA HIS A 651 7.17 4.08 -3.13
C HIS A 651 6.87 2.86 -4.01
N ASN A 652 6.17 3.02 -5.14
CA ASN A 652 5.97 1.92 -6.10
C ASN A 652 7.27 1.47 -6.78
N VAL A 653 8.18 2.39 -7.10
CA VAL A 653 9.51 2.05 -7.61
C VAL A 653 10.30 1.28 -6.55
N ALA A 654 10.30 1.75 -5.29
CA ALA A 654 10.93 1.03 -4.17
C ALA A 654 10.36 -0.38 -3.95
N ALA A 655 9.06 -0.57 -4.24
CA ALA A 655 8.35 -1.83 -4.16
C ALA A 655 8.48 -2.73 -5.41
N ASN A 656 9.24 -2.31 -6.44
CA ASN A 656 9.30 -2.97 -7.76
C ASN A 656 7.94 -3.09 -8.49
N ARG A 657 6.97 -2.23 -8.16
CA ARG A 657 5.64 -2.14 -8.81
C ARG A 657 5.69 -1.14 -9.98
N PHE A 658 6.50 -1.41 -11.00
CA PHE A 658 6.76 -0.47 -12.10
C PHE A 658 5.51 -0.08 -12.91
N LYS A 659 4.61 -1.03 -13.17
CA LYS A 659 3.34 -0.75 -13.85
C LYS A 659 2.49 0.29 -13.10
N SER A 660 2.46 0.20 -11.77
CA SER A 660 1.76 1.17 -10.93
C SER A 660 2.46 2.52 -10.92
N ALA A 661 3.80 2.54 -10.92
CA ALA A 661 4.58 3.76 -11.03
C ALA A 661 4.33 4.50 -12.36
N GLU A 662 4.17 3.80 -13.48
CA GLU A 662 3.89 4.41 -14.79
C GLU A 662 2.49 5.02 -14.87
N ILE A 663 1.50 4.42 -14.22
CA ILE A 663 0.16 5.04 -14.11
C ILE A 663 0.29 6.40 -13.38
N MET A 664 1.11 6.48 -12.34
CA MET A 664 1.37 7.76 -11.65
C MET A 664 2.11 8.76 -12.54
N MET A 665 3.05 8.29 -13.37
CA MET A 665 3.72 9.13 -14.36
C MET A 665 2.76 9.66 -15.43
N ALA A 666 1.81 8.84 -15.88
CA ALA A 666 0.77 9.29 -16.82
C ALA A 666 -0.16 10.34 -16.17
N ASP A 667 -0.52 10.16 -14.91
CA ASP A 667 -1.34 11.12 -14.16
C ASP A 667 -0.62 12.48 -13.99
N ILE A 668 0.68 12.47 -13.69
CA ILE A 668 1.49 13.71 -13.61
C ILE A 668 1.67 14.33 -14.99
N ALA A 669 1.91 13.54 -16.04
CA ALA A 669 2.03 14.05 -17.41
C ALA A 669 0.75 14.78 -17.86
N LEU A 670 -0.41 14.22 -17.52
CA LEU A 670 -1.71 14.83 -17.79
C LEU A 670 -1.88 16.14 -16.99
N LEU A 671 -1.51 16.13 -15.71
CA LEU A 671 -1.56 17.34 -14.88
C LEU A 671 -0.69 18.45 -15.48
N LYS A 672 0.55 18.13 -15.87
CA LYS A 672 1.46 19.10 -16.51
C LYS A 672 0.89 19.65 -17.81
N TYR A 673 0.28 18.78 -18.62
CA TYR A 673 -0.43 19.18 -19.84
C TYR A 673 -1.58 20.15 -19.57
N GLU A 674 -2.40 19.89 -18.54
CA GLU A 674 -3.53 20.74 -18.14
C GLU A 674 -3.04 22.08 -17.57
N THR A 675 -1.92 22.10 -16.84
CA THR A 675 -1.29 23.34 -16.32
C THR A 675 -0.53 24.15 -17.38
N GLY A 676 -0.38 23.64 -18.61
CA GLY A 676 0.33 24.31 -19.71
C GLY A 676 1.85 24.08 -19.76
N ASP A 677 2.42 23.26 -18.87
CA ASP A 677 3.82 22.83 -18.97
C ASP A 677 3.99 21.71 -20.01
N TYR A 678 3.89 22.10 -21.28
CA TYR A 678 3.98 21.18 -22.40
C TYR A 678 5.37 20.55 -22.55
N ALA A 679 6.43 21.19 -22.02
CA ALA A 679 7.79 20.69 -22.12
C ALA A 679 7.99 19.43 -21.27
N LEU A 680 7.61 19.49 -19.98
CA LEU A 680 7.64 18.33 -19.10
C LEU A 680 6.64 17.26 -19.55
N ALA A 681 5.41 17.66 -19.89
CA ALA A 681 4.38 16.74 -20.36
C ALA A 681 4.84 15.94 -21.59
N ALA A 682 5.43 16.60 -22.59
CA ALA A 682 5.96 15.95 -23.79
C ALA A 682 7.01 14.88 -23.43
N SER A 683 7.89 15.21 -22.48
CA SER A 683 8.96 14.31 -22.07
C SER A 683 8.42 13.01 -21.43
N TYR A 684 7.40 13.13 -20.57
CA TYR A 684 6.74 11.97 -19.96
C TYR A 684 5.92 11.17 -20.96
N PHE A 685 5.13 11.81 -21.83
CA PHE A 685 4.36 11.09 -22.85
C PHE A 685 5.27 10.34 -23.83
N HIS A 686 6.43 10.89 -24.17
CA HIS A 686 7.42 10.20 -24.99
C HIS A 686 7.90 8.90 -24.30
N GLN A 687 8.28 9.00 -23.02
CA GLN A 687 8.72 7.85 -22.23
C GLN A 687 7.63 6.78 -22.10
N LEU A 688 6.40 7.18 -21.75
CA LEU A 688 5.25 6.29 -21.64
C LEU A 688 4.93 5.62 -22.99
N SER A 689 5.04 6.34 -24.11
CA SER A 689 4.82 5.75 -25.43
C SER A 689 5.80 4.61 -25.75
N ASN A 690 7.07 4.75 -25.35
CA ASN A 690 8.09 3.73 -25.58
C ASN A 690 7.87 2.51 -24.67
N PHE A 691 7.43 2.74 -23.44
CA PHE A 691 7.07 1.68 -22.52
C PHE A 691 5.88 0.86 -23.04
N TYR A 692 4.75 1.50 -23.35
CA TYR A 692 3.55 0.79 -23.80
C TYR A 692 3.80 0.01 -25.09
N ARG A 693 4.61 0.57 -25.99
CA ARG A 693 5.13 -0.14 -27.16
C ARG A 693 5.84 -1.43 -26.81
N SER A 694 6.83 -1.34 -25.93
CA SER A 694 7.69 -2.48 -25.58
C SER A 694 6.89 -3.65 -24.98
N ASN A 695 5.73 -3.34 -24.39
CA ASN A 695 4.80 -4.29 -23.79
C ASN A 695 3.61 -4.67 -24.68
N GLY A 696 3.52 -4.13 -25.90
CA GLY A 696 2.46 -4.45 -26.85
C GLY A 696 1.09 -3.80 -26.58
N TRP A 697 1.03 -2.71 -25.80
CA TRP A 697 -0.22 -1.97 -25.54
C TRP A 697 -0.45 -0.88 -26.59
N GLU A 698 -0.78 -1.28 -27.83
CA GLU A 698 -0.87 -0.36 -28.98
C GLU A 698 -1.88 0.79 -28.80
N THR A 699 -3.07 0.54 -28.24
CA THR A 699 -4.06 1.60 -28.01
C THR A 699 -3.56 2.65 -27.02
N LEU A 700 -2.92 2.21 -25.92
CA LEU A 700 -2.36 3.11 -24.92
C LEU A 700 -1.15 3.86 -25.49
N GLU A 701 -0.27 3.17 -26.22
CA GLU A 701 0.82 3.82 -26.97
C GLU A 701 0.26 4.95 -27.83
N GLY A 702 -0.75 4.66 -28.65
CA GLY A 702 -1.32 5.66 -29.54
C GLY A 702 -1.96 6.84 -28.79
N THR A 703 -2.65 6.63 -27.66
CA THR A 703 -3.15 7.74 -26.84
C THR A 703 -2.03 8.62 -26.28
N MET A 704 -0.92 8.02 -25.83
CA MET A 704 0.23 8.77 -25.33
C MET A 704 0.94 9.53 -26.47
N VAL A 705 1.04 8.93 -27.66
CA VAL A 705 1.60 9.59 -28.86
C VAL A 705 0.72 10.74 -29.32
N GLU A 706 -0.61 10.62 -29.22
CA GLU A 706 -1.54 11.70 -29.54
C GLU A 706 -1.32 12.91 -28.63
N LEU A 707 -1.31 12.70 -27.31
CA LEU A 707 -1.02 13.76 -26.34
C LEU A 707 0.38 14.35 -26.51
N TYR A 708 1.38 13.50 -26.78
CA TYR A 708 2.74 13.93 -27.12
C TYR A 708 2.76 14.86 -28.34
N SER A 709 2.06 14.48 -29.42
CA SER A 709 1.98 15.30 -30.64
C SER A 709 1.32 16.65 -30.39
N GLN A 710 0.28 16.70 -29.56
CA GLN A 710 -0.36 17.97 -29.19
C GLN A 710 0.59 18.87 -28.39
N CYS A 711 1.39 18.31 -27.47
CA CYS A 711 2.43 19.07 -26.76
C CYS A 711 3.46 19.64 -27.74
N LEU A 712 3.93 18.82 -28.69
CA LEU A 712 4.91 19.27 -29.69
C LEU A 712 4.38 20.38 -30.61
N LYS A 713 3.08 20.36 -30.92
CA LYS A 713 2.40 21.42 -31.67
C LYS A 713 2.46 22.75 -30.92
N GLN A 714 2.22 22.74 -29.60
CA GLN A 714 2.30 23.93 -28.75
C GLN A 714 3.74 24.44 -28.57
N LEU A 715 4.74 23.55 -28.59
CA LEU A 715 6.16 23.89 -28.46
C LEU A 715 6.84 24.27 -29.80
N ASP A 716 6.09 24.32 -30.92
CA ASP A 716 6.59 24.55 -32.29
C ASP A 716 7.73 23.61 -32.75
N ARG A 717 7.80 22.38 -32.23
CA ARG A 717 8.80 21.36 -32.60
C ARG A 717 8.38 20.56 -33.83
N LYS A 718 8.47 21.20 -35.00
CA LYS A 718 7.92 20.69 -36.29
C LYS A 718 8.47 19.32 -36.72
N ASP A 719 9.78 19.11 -36.64
CA ASP A 719 10.43 17.85 -37.08
C ASP A 719 9.89 16.63 -36.29
N GLU A 720 9.82 16.77 -34.97
CA GLU A 720 9.37 15.70 -34.08
C GLU A 720 7.86 15.50 -34.13
N PHE A 721 7.12 16.59 -34.36
CA PHE A 721 5.67 16.57 -34.52
C PHE A 721 5.25 15.70 -35.72
N VAL A 722 5.91 15.88 -36.87
CA VAL A 722 5.66 15.06 -38.07
C VAL A 722 5.93 13.58 -37.79
N HIS A 723 7.04 13.26 -37.13
CA HIS A 723 7.35 11.88 -36.73
C HIS A 723 6.29 11.29 -35.78
N ALA A 724 5.83 12.06 -34.79
CA ALA A 724 4.81 11.63 -33.84
C ALA A 724 3.46 11.37 -34.52
N LEU A 725 3.03 12.27 -35.41
CA LEU A 725 1.78 12.12 -36.17
C LEU A 725 1.81 10.94 -37.13
N LEU A 726 2.91 10.74 -37.87
CA LEU A 726 3.05 9.59 -38.77
C LEU A 726 2.94 8.27 -38.00
N ARG A 727 3.54 8.20 -36.81
CA ARG A 727 3.42 7.06 -35.90
C ARG A 727 1.99 6.88 -35.40
N LEU A 728 1.33 7.94 -34.96
CA LEU A 728 -0.06 7.91 -34.49
C LEU A 728 -1.01 7.37 -35.56
N LEU A 729 -0.89 7.88 -36.79
CA LEU A 729 -1.71 7.45 -37.93
C LEU A 729 -1.45 5.99 -38.30
N GLY A 730 -0.20 5.52 -38.20
CA GLY A 730 0.14 4.11 -38.38
C GLY A 730 -0.51 3.20 -37.33
N ILE A 731 -0.49 3.61 -36.05
CA ILE A 731 -1.18 2.89 -34.97
C ILE A 731 -2.70 2.89 -35.22
N TYR A 732 -3.27 4.05 -35.57
CA TYR A 732 -4.69 4.14 -35.87
C TYR A 732 -5.11 3.18 -37.01
N SER A 733 -4.30 3.08 -38.07
CA SER A 733 -4.57 2.20 -39.21
C SER A 733 -4.41 0.71 -38.89
N SER A 734 -3.59 0.34 -37.89
CA SER A 734 -3.47 -1.05 -37.41
C SER A 734 -4.61 -1.43 -36.47
N THR A 735 -5.01 -0.54 -35.56
CA THR A 735 -5.91 -0.89 -34.45
C THR A 735 -7.41 -0.76 -34.77
N ILE A 736 -7.84 0.27 -35.53
CA ILE A 736 -9.27 0.63 -35.65
C ILE A 736 -9.93 0.17 -36.97
N GLN A 737 -9.17 0.08 -38.07
CA GLN A 737 -9.73 -0.24 -39.39
C GLN A 737 -10.16 -1.71 -39.63
N PRO A 738 -9.72 -2.76 -38.89
CA PRO A 738 -10.25 -4.12 -39.08
C PRO A 738 -11.75 -4.26 -38.74
N SER A 739 -12.33 -3.33 -37.96
CA SER A 739 -13.70 -3.39 -37.43
C SER A 739 -14.70 -2.39 -38.05
N LEU A 740 -14.24 -1.47 -38.89
CA LEU A 740 -15.05 -0.33 -39.41
C LEU A 740 -15.85 -0.62 -40.70
N ILE A 741 -16.42 -1.82 -40.84
CA ILE A 741 -17.49 -2.01 -41.84
C ILE A 741 -18.83 -1.39 -41.34
N LEU A 742 -18.94 -0.94 -40.08
CA LEU A 742 -20.26 -0.63 -39.49
C LEU A 742 -20.50 0.75 -38.82
N GLN A 743 -19.57 1.70 -38.70
CA GLN A 743 -19.86 2.97 -38.00
C GLN A 743 -19.25 4.21 -38.67
N SER A 744 -20.11 5.10 -39.18
CA SER A 744 -19.80 6.31 -39.95
C SER A 744 -19.41 7.55 -39.12
N SER A 745 -19.36 7.44 -37.78
CA SER A 745 -19.18 8.60 -36.89
C SER A 745 -17.73 8.89 -36.47
N ILE A 746 -16.77 7.99 -36.74
CA ILE A 746 -15.36 8.15 -36.35
C ILE A 746 -14.52 8.83 -37.48
N GLY A 747 -15.03 8.88 -38.71
CA GLY A 747 -14.29 9.38 -39.89
C GLY A 747 -13.83 10.84 -39.82
N CYS A 748 -14.55 11.71 -39.12
CA CYS A 748 -14.30 13.16 -39.15
C CYS A 748 -13.08 13.61 -38.32
N LYS A 749 -12.62 12.83 -37.33
CA LYS A 749 -11.48 13.25 -36.49
C LYS A 749 -10.12 13.02 -37.14
N VAL A 750 -9.96 11.94 -37.90
CA VAL A 750 -8.66 11.54 -38.49
C VAL A 750 -8.23 12.53 -39.58
N GLU A 751 -9.20 13.06 -40.33
CA GLU A 751 -8.95 14.02 -41.42
C GLU A 751 -8.23 15.28 -40.91
N GLY A 752 -8.60 15.81 -39.74
CA GLY A 752 -7.93 16.97 -39.14
C GLY A 752 -6.44 16.72 -38.82
N TYR A 753 -6.08 15.52 -38.35
CA TYR A 753 -4.68 15.17 -38.09
C TYR A 753 -3.87 14.99 -39.38
N VAL A 754 -4.51 14.51 -40.45
CA VAL A 754 -3.90 14.38 -41.78
C VAL A 754 -3.68 15.76 -42.41
N GLU A 755 -4.63 16.69 -42.25
CA GLU A 755 -4.49 18.09 -42.68
C GLU A 755 -3.37 18.81 -41.93
N ASP A 756 -3.31 18.66 -40.60
CA ASP A 756 -2.23 19.19 -39.76
C ASP A 756 -0.86 18.66 -40.20
N LEU A 757 -0.76 17.36 -40.50
CA LEU A 757 0.46 16.74 -41.01
C LEU A 757 0.91 17.39 -42.32
N PHE A 758 -0.01 17.60 -43.26
CA PHE A 758 0.30 18.21 -44.56
C PHE A 758 0.67 19.69 -44.46
N ALA A 759 0.00 20.44 -43.60
CA ALA A 759 0.32 21.85 -43.36
C ALA A 759 1.75 22.01 -42.83
N VAL A 760 2.15 21.17 -41.87
CA VAL A 760 3.51 21.23 -41.30
C VAL A 760 4.55 20.66 -42.26
N SER A 761 4.26 19.58 -42.99
CA SER A 761 5.21 18.93 -43.90
C SER A 761 5.62 19.82 -45.09
N GLN A 762 4.71 20.70 -45.56
CA GLN A 762 5.01 21.67 -46.61
C GLN A 762 6.07 22.71 -46.20
N SER A 763 6.14 23.02 -44.91
CA SER A 763 7.12 23.98 -44.37
C SER A 763 8.52 23.38 -44.14
N LEU A 764 8.66 22.05 -44.24
CA LEU A 764 9.88 21.32 -43.93
C LEU A 764 10.70 21.02 -45.19
N SER A 765 12.02 21.17 -45.08
CA SER A 765 12.98 20.84 -46.15
C SER A 765 13.45 19.39 -46.13
N LYS A 766 13.20 18.65 -45.03
CA LYS A 766 13.59 17.26 -44.84
C LYS A 766 12.48 16.31 -45.29
N THR A 767 12.85 15.25 -46.01
CA THR A 767 11.92 14.16 -46.36
C THR A 767 11.91 13.06 -45.31
N PHE A 768 10.72 12.65 -44.86
CA PHE A 768 10.57 11.61 -43.84
C PHE A 768 10.25 10.25 -44.48
N PRO A 769 11.02 9.18 -44.18
CA PRO A 769 10.74 7.83 -44.65
C PRO A 769 9.61 7.17 -43.84
N VAL A 770 8.62 6.58 -44.52
CA VAL A 770 7.48 5.91 -43.86
C VAL A 770 7.15 4.58 -44.55
N LEU A 771 6.65 3.59 -43.81
CA LEU A 771 6.23 2.31 -44.37
C LEU A 771 4.88 2.47 -45.09
N ILE A 772 4.82 2.07 -46.37
CA ILE A 772 3.57 2.17 -47.17
C ILE A 772 2.42 1.40 -46.51
N LYS A 773 2.72 0.28 -45.85
CA LYS A 773 1.75 -0.56 -45.14
C LYS A 773 0.96 0.16 -44.05
N ASP A 774 1.48 1.26 -43.52
CA ASP A 774 0.85 2.01 -42.44
C ASP A 774 -0.26 2.95 -42.95
N PHE A 775 -0.24 3.30 -44.25
CA PHE A 775 -1.14 4.27 -44.87
C PHE A 775 -1.98 3.67 -46.00
N PHE A 776 -1.47 2.61 -46.63
CA PHE A 776 -2.09 1.94 -47.76
C PHE A 776 -2.21 0.43 -47.50
N ARG A 777 -3.34 -0.14 -47.92
CA ARG A 777 -3.66 -1.58 -47.81
C ARG A 777 -3.89 -2.16 -49.20
N ASP A 778 -3.96 -3.50 -49.26
CA ASP A 778 -4.26 -4.27 -50.48
C ASP A 778 -3.38 -3.87 -51.67
N ILE A 779 -2.08 -3.68 -51.40
CA ILE A 779 -1.08 -3.37 -52.42
C ILE A 779 -0.94 -4.62 -53.29
N GLN A 780 -1.39 -4.52 -54.54
CA GLN A 780 -1.30 -5.59 -55.52
C GLN A 780 -0.74 -5.06 -56.82
N VAL A 781 0.37 -5.65 -57.26
CA VAL A 781 0.92 -5.39 -58.58
C VAL A 781 0.45 -6.48 -59.52
N GLN A 782 -0.22 -6.09 -60.61
CA GLN A 782 -0.63 -7.07 -61.61
C GLN A 782 0.61 -7.63 -62.31
N PRO A 783 0.73 -8.97 -62.44
CA PRO A 783 1.92 -9.60 -63.03
C PRO A 783 2.03 -9.36 -64.54
N GLY A 784 0.93 -8.98 -65.20
CA GLY A 784 0.88 -8.67 -66.62
C GLY A 784 1.35 -7.25 -66.92
N ILE A 785 2.32 -7.13 -67.82
CA ILE A 785 2.83 -5.87 -68.34
C ILE A 785 2.16 -5.57 -69.69
N SER A 786 1.78 -4.31 -69.91
CA SER A 786 1.21 -3.83 -71.18
C SER A 786 2.24 -2.99 -71.94
N HIS A 787 2.42 -3.23 -73.23
CA HIS A 787 3.31 -2.42 -74.08
C HIS A 787 2.53 -1.30 -74.76
N PHE A 788 3.16 -0.13 -74.91
CA PHE A 788 2.58 0.94 -75.72
C PHE A 788 2.61 0.55 -77.21
N GLN A 789 1.59 0.92 -77.97
CA GLN A 789 1.50 0.61 -79.40
C GLN A 789 2.24 1.65 -80.26
N ASP A 790 2.47 2.82 -79.70
CA ASP A 790 2.83 4.09 -80.33
C ASP A 790 4.19 4.63 -79.87
N ARG A 791 4.79 4.04 -78.83
CA ARG A 791 6.13 4.39 -78.33
C ARG A 791 6.85 3.18 -77.72
N ASP A 792 8.17 3.27 -77.63
CA ASP A 792 8.97 2.29 -76.90
C ASP A 792 8.72 2.42 -75.39
N GLY A 793 8.42 1.29 -74.74
CA GLY A 793 8.20 1.24 -73.30
C GLY A 793 7.19 0.18 -72.88
N PHE A 794 6.91 0.16 -71.58
CA PHE A 794 5.89 -0.70 -71.00
C PHE A 794 5.23 -0.05 -69.79
N GLN A 795 4.04 -0.54 -69.45
CA GLN A 795 3.20 -0.07 -68.37
C GLN A 795 2.81 -1.22 -67.46
N ALA A 796 2.96 -1.00 -66.15
CA ALA A 796 2.56 -1.94 -65.11
C ALA A 796 1.43 -1.36 -64.28
N GLN A 797 0.47 -2.20 -63.90
CA GLN A 797 -0.67 -1.77 -63.09
C GLN A 797 -0.42 -2.07 -61.61
N LEU A 798 -0.38 -1.01 -60.80
CA LEU A 798 -0.36 -1.05 -59.34
C LEU A 798 -1.78 -0.77 -58.82
N SER A 799 -2.30 -1.63 -57.95
CA SER A 799 -3.58 -1.42 -57.27
C SER A 799 -3.33 -1.25 -55.78
N LEU A 800 -3.92 -0.23 -55.17
CA LEU A 800 -3.83 0.01 -53.73
C LEU A 800 -5.07 0.76 -53.23
N ARG A 801 -5.30 0.73 -51.91
CA ARG A 801 -6.35 1.51 -51.25
C ARG A 801 -5.82 2.35 -50.11
N TYR A 802 -6.37 3.54 -49.92
CA TYR A 802 -6.03 4.44 -48.82
C TYR A 802 -6.74 4.02 -47.52
N ALA A 803 -6.01 3.97 -46.42
CA ALA A 803 -6.49 3.39 -45.15
C ALA A 803 -7.01 4.41 -44.13
N LEU A 804 -6.71 5.70 -44.29
CA LEU A 804 -6.93 6.72 -43.24
C LEU A 804 -8.09 7.69 -43.52
N GLY A 805 -8.68 7.67 -44.72
CA GLY A 805 -9.78 8.58 -45.09
C GLY A 805 -10.39 8.26 -46.45
N GLU A 806 -11.22 9.16 -46.99
CA GLU A 806 -11.92 8.93 -48.26
C GLU A 806 -11.01 8.94 -49.49
N LYS A 807 -10.10 9.91 -49.56
CA LYS A 807 -9.19 10.13 -50.68
C LYS A 807 -7.89 10.83 -50.26
N ILE A 808 -6.79 10.55 -50.96
CA ILE A 808 -5.50 11.24 -50.83
C ILE A 808 -4.97 11.58 -52.22
N LYS A 809 -4.39 12.78 -52.37
CA LYS A 809 -3.69 13.20 -53.58
C LYS A 809 -2.21 12.83 -53.45
N ILE A 810 -1.68 12.13 -54.45
CA ILE A 810 -0.28 11.70 -54.52
C ILE A 810 0.39 12.47 -55.66
N ASP A 811 1.61 12.95 -55.43
CA ASP A 811 2.34 13.78 -56.39
C ASP A 811 3.14 12.93 -57.38
N ASN A 812 3.75 11.83 -56.90
CA ASN A 812 4.53 10.93 -57.75
C ASN A 812 4.52 9.50 -57.17
N VAL A 813 4.31 8.50 -58.03
CA VAL A 813 4.46 7.09 -57.68
C VAL A 813 5.59 6.49 -58.50
N LYS A 814 6.59 5.93 -57.81
CA LYS A 814 7.73 5.24 -58.41
C LYS A 814 7.78 3.78 -57.97
N MET A 815 8.06 2.88 -58.88
CA MET A 815 8.30 1.46 -58.59
C MET A 815 9.63 1.02 -59.17
N ARG A 816 10.49 0.49 -58.31
CA ARG A 816 11.80 -0.08 -58.63
C ARG A 816 11.66 -1.58 -58.85
N LEU A 817 12.02 -2.00 -60.05
CA LEU A 817 12.19 -3.39 -60.43
C LEU A 817 13.67 -3.72 -60.45
N VAL A 818 14.01 -4.89 -59.91
CA VAL A 818 15.37 -5.43 -59.90
C VAL A 818 15.31 -6.82 -60.51
N ASN A 819 16.33 -7.17 -61.28
CA ASN A 819 16.43 -8.47 -61.91
C ASN A 819 16.37 -9.60 -60.86
N ALA A 820 15.54 -10.63 -61.10
CA ALA A 820 15.39 -11.79 -60.22
C ALA A 820 16.67 -12.64 -60.10
N LEU A 821 17.64 -12.46 -61.00
CA LEU A 821 18.89 -13.21 -61.05
C LEU A 821 20.07 -12.51 -60.33
N GLU A 822 19.82 -11.46 -59.54
CA GLU A 822 20.82 -10.73 -58.73
C GLU A 822 22.05 -10.23 -59.53
N ILE A 823 21.90 -10.02 -60.84
CA ILE A 823 22.97 -9.42 -61.66
C ILE A 823 23.08 -7.93 -61.26
N PRO A 824 24.24 -7.45 -60.80
CA PRO A 824 24.39 -6.04 -60.44
C PRO A 824 24.25 -5.16 -61.68
N ASN A 825 23.45 -4.09 -61.56
CA ASN A 825 23.25 -2.96 -62.50
C ASN A 825 22.07 -2.96 -63.49
N ASN A 826 21.11 -3.90 -63.43
CA ASN A 826 19.85 -3.77 -64.17
C ASN A 826 18.68 -3.39 -63.25
N GLU A 827 18.61 -2.09 -62.91
CA GLU A 827 17.49 -1.49 -62.17
C GLU A 827 16.58 -0.76 -63.14
N LEU A 828 15.28 -1.07 -63.10
CA LEU A 828 14.26 -0.39 -63.89
C LEU A 828 13.35 0.40 -62.96
N TRP A 829 13.13 1.67 -63.29
CA TRP A 829 12.17 2.52 -62.61
C TRP A 829 10.94 2.70 -63.49
N LEU A 830 9.78 2.44 -62.90
CA LEU A 830 8.46 2.74 -63.43
C LEU A 830 7.93 3.95 -62.68
N GLU A 831 7.50 4.99 -63.39
CA GLU A 831 7.05 6.22 -62.77
C GLU A 831 5.70 6.64 -63.34
N ASN A 832 4.85 7.19 -62.47
CA ASN A 832 3.73 8.01 -62.90
C ASN A 832 3.98 9.43 -62.38
N PRO A 833 4.39 10.36 -63.27
CA PRO A 833 4.68 11.73 -62.89
C PRO A 833 3.41 12.57 -62.68
N ASP A 834 2.24 12.08 -63.08
CA ASP A 834 0.98 12.79 -62.94
C ASP A 834 0.43 12.63 -61.53
N SER A 835 -0.18 13.70 -61.02
CA SER A 835 -0.83 13.63 -59.72
C SER A 835 -2.05 12.72 -59.75
N THR A 836 -2.06 11.71 -58.89
CA THR A 836 -3.12 10.68 -58.83
C THR A 836 -3.89 10.77 -57.51
N VAL A 837 -5.22 10.58 -57.58
CA VAL A 837 -6.09 10.57 -56.40
C VAL A 837 -6.42 9.13 -56.03
N VAL A 838 -5.89 8.67 -54.90
CA VAL A 838 -6.16 7.33 -54.35
C VAL A 838 -7.32 7.39 -53.38
N LYS A 839 -8.31 6.53 -53.59
CA LYS A 839 -9.52 6.45 -52.76
C LYS A 839 -9.42 5.35 -51.70
N SER A 840 -10.37 5.34 -50.77
CA SER A 840 -10.57 4.24 -49.80
C SER A 840 -10.95 2.90 -50.47
N LYS A 841 -11.45 2.96 -51.70
CA LYS A 841 -11.69 1.79 -52.58
C LYS A 841 -10.47 1.51 -53.46
N TRP A 842 -10.44 0.33 -54.07
CA TRP A 842 -9.38 -0.09 -54.99
C TRP A 842 -9.14 0.96 -56.06
N THR A 843 -7.95 1.56 -56.05
CA THR A 843 -7.52 2.53 -57.04
C THR A 843 -6.44 1.88 -57.89
N LYS A 844 -6.64 1.90 -59.21
CA LYS A 844 -5.68 1.40 -60.18
C LYS A 844 -4.80 2.56 -60.64
N ILE A 845 -3.50 2.40 -60.51
CA ILE A 845 -2.48 3.34 -60.95
C ILE A 845 -1.65 2.63 -62.02
N LEU A 846 -1.52 3.30 -63.15
CA LEU A 846 -0.68 2.84 -64.25
C LEU A 846 0.68 3.52 -64.13
N LEU A 847 1.75 2.73 -64.15
CA LEU A 847 3.13 3.21 -64.03
C LEU A 847 3.87 2.93 -65.32
N ASP A 848 4.51 3.95 -65.87
CA ASP A 848 5.12 3.91 -67.20
C ASP A 848 6.64 3.77 -67.09
N SER A 849 7.25 3.05 -68.04
CA SER A 849 8.70 3.03 -68.24
C SER A 849 9.01 3.21 -69.72
N SER A 850 9.98 4.07 -70.02
CA SER A 850 10.49 4.33 -71.38
C SER A 850 11.57 3.35 -71.82
N VAL A 851 11.93 2.38 -70.97
CA VAL A 851 12.96 1.37 -71.26
C VAL A 851 12.31 0.13 -71.86
N ARG A 852 12.96 -0.49 -72.85
CA ARG A 852 12.48 -1.74 -73.45
C ARG A 852 12.50 -2.86 -72.40
N PHE A 853 11.40 -3.61 -72.31
CA PHE A 853 11.32 -4.78 -71.44
C PHE A 853 12.10 -5.93 -72.08
N ASP A 854 13.33 -6.17 -71.62
CA ASP A 854 14.08 -7.37 -71.98
C ASP A 854 13.43 -8.61 -71.34
N ILE A 855 13.55 -9.79 -71.97
CA ILE A 855 12.91 -11.08 -71.61
C ILE A 855 13.32 -11.62 -70.20
N LEU A 856 14.01 -10.82 -69.39
CA LEU A 856 14.46 -11.15 -68.05
C LEU A 856 13.31 -11.08 -67.04
N GLN A 857 13.27 -12.04 -66.13
CA GLN A 857 12.34 -12.04 -64.99
C GLN A 857 12.76 -10.92 -64.02
N TYR A 858 11.90 -9.93 -63.81
CA TYR A 858 12.13 -8.87 -62.83
C TYR A 858 11.30 -9.12 -61.57
N CYS A 859 11.93 -8.95 -60.41
CA CYS A 859 11.27 -8.88 -59.11
C CYS A 859 11.07 -7.42 -58.72
N ILE A 860 9.93 -7.12 -58.12
CA ILE A 860 9.76 -5.84 -57.43
C ILE A 860 10.70 -5.83 -56.23
N MET A 861 11.38 -4.72 -56.01
CA MET A 861 12.24 -4.54 -54.83
C MET A 861 11.82 -3.35 -54.00
N LEU A 862 11.31 -2.28 -54.61
CA LEU A 862 10.90 -1.10 -53.87
C LEU A 862 9.71 -0.42 -54.56
N ILE A 863 8.63 -0.18 -53.84
CA ILE A 863 7.62 0.80 -54.23
C ILE A 863 7.87 2.06 -53.41
N SER A 864 8.01 3.21 -54.07
CA SER A 864 8.18 4.51 -53.44
C SER A 864 7.06 5.43 -53.85
N ILE A 865 6.28 5.87 -52.87
CA ILE A 865 5.20 6.85 -53.06
C ILE A 865 5.67 8.16 -52.45
N VAL A 866 5.63 9.24 -53.21
CA VAL A 866 5.97 10.59 -52.73
C VAL A 866 4.71 11.43 -52.71
N PHE A 867 4.42 12.02 -51.56
CA PHE A 867 3.38 13.03 -51.41
C PHE A 867 3.83 14.08 -50.39
N TYR A 868 3.68 15.37 -50.71
CA TYR A 868 3.82 16.49 -49.75
C TYR A 868 5.03 16.40 -48.80
N ASN A 869 6.24 16.22 -49.35
CA ASN A 869 7.53 16.03 -48.64
C ASN A 869 7.68 14.77 -47.77
N CYS A 870 6.70 13.86 -47.75
CA CYS A 870 6.82 12.53 -47.16
C CYS A 870 7.18 11.50 -48.26
N ARG A 871 8.22 10.70 -48.01
CA ARG A 871 8.65 9.64 -48.95
C ARG A 871 8.35 8.29 -48.33
N GLN A 872 7.40 7.55 -48.87
CA GLN A 872 7.13 6.20 -48.40
C GLN A 872 7.98 5.17 -49.14
N GLN A 873 8.36 4.10 -48.44
CA GLN A 873 9.14 2.99 -49.00
C GLN A 873 8.52 1.64 -48.60
N TYR A 874 8.43 0.72 -49.55
CA TYR A 874 7.90 -0.63 -49.35
C TYR A 874 8.72 -1.65 -50.13
N MET A 875 9.12 -2.74 -49.47
CA MET A 875 9.74 -3.88 -50.13
C MET A 875 8.73 -5.02 -50.26
N GLU A 876 8.52 -5.50 -51.48
CA GLU A 876 7.67 -6.64 -51.79
C GLU A 876 8.26 -7.42 -52.96
N SER A 877 8.39 -8.75 -52.82
CA SER A 877 8.98 -9.61 -53.85
C SER A 877 7.90 -10.22 -54.76
N THR A 878 7.33 -9.42 -55.65
CA THR A 878 6.40 -9.91 -56.69
C THR A 878 7.13 -10.02 -58.02
N MET A 879 7.04 -11.16 -58.72
CA MET A 879 7.64 -11.32 -60.06
C MET A 879 6.72 -10.76 -61.15
N LEU A 880 7.29 -10.00 -62.08
CA LEU A 880 6.60 -9.49 -63.28
C LEU A 880 7.01 -10.31 -64.51
N THR A 881 6.04 -10.68 -65.35
CA THR A 881 6.27 -11.45 -66.58
C THR A 881 5.60 -10.77 -67.77
N GLY A 882 6.39 -10.35 -68.77
CA GLY A 882 5.88 -9.83 -70.03
C GLY A 882 5.44 -10.96 -70.97
N LEU A 883 4.18 -10.96 -71.40
CA LEU A 883 3.68 -11.84 -72.46
C LEU A 883 3.73 -11.08 -73.79
N ARG A 884 4.66 -11.44 -74.67
CA ARG A 884 4.58 -11.07 -76.09
C ARG A 884 3.59 -12.02 -76.76
N CYS A 885 2.51 -11.47 -77.30
CA CYS A 885 1.51 -12.23 -78.03
C CYS A 885 2.08 -12.62 -79.41
N GLU A 886 2.85 -13.70 -79.47
CA GLU A 886 3.11 -14.43 -80.71
C GLU A 886 2.68 -15.88 -80.51
N GLN A 887 1.90 -16.36 -81.48
CA GLN A 887 1.31 -17.69 -81.49
C GLN A 887 2.39 -18.77 -81.33
N GLY A 888 2.23 -19.59 -80.30
CA GLY A 888 2.92 -20.86 -80.15
C GLY A 888 4.07 -20.83 -79.16
N ILE A 889 3.83 -21.33 -77.94
CA ILE A 889 4.68 -22.25 -77.17
C ILE A 889 3.82 -22.74 -75.98
N LEU A 890 3.03 -23.78 -76.22
CA LEU A 890 2.21 -24.45 -75.21
C LEU A 890 3.02 -25.45 -74.34
N ARG A 891 4.35 -25.41 -74.39
CA ARG A 891 5.23 -26.37 -73.67
C ARG A 891 5.96 -25.82 -72.45
N SER A 892 6.03 -24.50 -72.26
CA SER A 892 6.73 -23.90 -71.09
C SER A 892 5.87 -23.90 -69.81
N HIS A 893 4.56 -23.73 -69.94
CA HIS A 893 3.65 -23.59 -68.80
C HIS A 893 3.51 -24.86 -67.96
N MET A 894 3.69 -26.05 -68.57
CA MET A 894 3.55 -27.35 -67.90
C MET A 894 4.79 -27.75 -67.08
N ILE A 895 5.98 -27.22 -67.43
CA ILE A 895 7.24 -27.53 -66.72
C ILE A 895 7.42 -26.64 -65.49
N MET A 896 6.96 -25.38 -65.52
CA MET A 896 7.02 -24.48 -64.36
C MET A 896 6.03 -24.85 -63.25
N THR A 897 4.81 -25.29 -63.60
CA THR A 897 3.80 -25.73 -62.61
C THR A 897 4.27 -26.96 -61.83
N ILE A 898 4.96 -27.90 -62.47
CA ILE A 898 5.53 -29.08 -61.81
C ILE A 898 6.69 -28.71 -60.87
N LYS A 899 7.55 -27.74 -61.23
CA LYS A 899 8.63 -27.25 -60.36
C LYS A 899 8.13 -26.43 -59.16
N TRP A 900 7.06 -25.64 -59.33
CA TRP A 900 6.46 -24.84 -58.26
C TRP A 900 5.74 -25.72 -57.21
N LEU A 901 5.02 -26.76 -57.65
CA LEU A 901 4.42 -27.77 -56.78
C LEU A 901 5.48 -28.57 -56.00
N HIS A 902 6.63 -28.87 -56.61
CA HIS A 902 7.72 -29.57 -55.93
C HIS A 902 8.41 -28.71 -54.85
N LEU A 903 8.50 -27.39 -55.06
CA LEU A 903 9.12 -26.45 -54.11
C LEU A 903 8.21 -26.17 -52.90
N ILE A 904 6.89 -26.07 -53.12
CA ILE A 904 5.90 -25.94 -52.04
C ILE A 904 5.87 -27.20 -51.18
N TYR A 905 5.85 -28.39 -51.81
CA TYR A 905 5.83 -29.67 -51.09
C TYR A 905 7.10 -29.88 -50.23
N PHE A 906 8.26 -29.37 -50.69
CA PHE A 906 9.52 -29.47 -49.94
C PHE A 906 9.59 -28.50 -48.75
N LYS A 907 9.08 -27.26 -48.88
CA LYS A 907 9.03 -26.27 -47.79
C LYS A 907 8.07 -26.66 -46.67
N THR A 908 6.90 -27.23 -46.98
CA THR A 908 5.96 -27.74 -45.96
C THR A 908 6.49 -28.95 -45.19
N ARG A 909 7.39 -29.75 -45.80
CA ARG A 909 7.99 -30.94 -45.17
C ARG A 909 9.21 -30.63 -44.30
N GLN A 910 9.89 -29.51 -44.53
CA GLN A 910 10.97 -29.01 -43.66
C GLN A 910 10.43 -28.30 -42.42
N ALA A 911 9.33 -27.54 -42.54
CA ALA A 911 8.70 -26.86 -41.40
C ALA A 911 8.07 -27.83 -40.37
N SER A 912 7.75 -29.06 -40.79
CA SER A 912 7.16 -30.11 -39.94
C SER A 912 8.18 -31.03 -39.25
N ARG A 913 9.50 -30.83 -39.45
CA ARG A 913 10.58 -31.65 -38.85
C ARG A 913 11.41 -30.95 -37.76
N LEU A 914 11.11 -29.71 -37.39
CA LEU A 914 11.85 -28.94 -36.37
C LEU A 914 10.96 -28.48 -35.19
N LEU A 915 10.20 -29.40 -34.62
CA LEU A 915 9.56 -29.25 -33.31
C LEU A 915 10.05 -30.38 -32.38
N PRO A 916 10.77 -30.09 -31.29
CA PRO A 916 11.10 -31.09 -30.28
C PRO A 916 9.86 -31.41 -29.43
N ARG A 917 9.53 -32.70 -29.32
CA ARG A 917 8.68 -33.26 -28.26
C ARG A 917 9.52 -33.43 -26.99
N GLN A 918 9.12 -32.84 -25.85
CA GLN A 918 8.76 -33.57 -24.62
C GLN A 918 8.46 -32.68 -23.40
N ASN A 919 7.45 -33.15 -22.65
CA ASN A 919 7.12 -32.96 -21.24
C ASN A 919 6.21 -31.80 -20.81
N ALA A 920 4.90 -32.10 -20.87
CA ALA A 920 3.87 -31.57 -19.99
C ALA A 920 3.51 -32.63 -18.93
N HIS A 921 3.48 -32.26 -17.66
CA HIS A 921 2.62 -32.85 -16.63
C HIS A 921 2.31 -31.77 -15.57
N MET A 922 1.03 -31.72 -15.16
CA MET A 922 0.42 -30.98 -14.04
C MET A 922 0.24 -29.45 -14.27
N TRP A 923 -0.95 -28.83 -14.26
CA TRP A 923 -2.25 -29.08 -13.61
C TRP A 923 -3.46 -28.71 -14.48
N SER A 924 -4.57 -29.34 -14.11
CA SER A 924 -5.95 -29.26 -14.57
C SER A 924 -6.69 -27.98 -14.16
N VAL A 925 -7.54 -27.44 -15.05
CA VAL A 925 -8.95 -27.05 -14.77
C VAL A 925 -9.75 -27.15 -16.08
N SER A 926 -10.92 -27.79 -16.02
CA SER A 926 -11.88 -28.06 -17.11
C SER A 926 -13.09 -27.09 -17.03
N PRO A 927 -14.17 -27.21 -17.83
CA PRO A 927 -14.36 -26.56 -19.14
C PRO A 927 -15.71 -25.79 -19.24
N LEU A 928 -15.88 -24.87 -20.22
CA LEU A 928 -17.16 -24.70 -20.95
C LEU A 928 -17.05 -23.65 -22.08
N SER A 929 -17.63 -24.00 -23.22
CA SER A 929 -17.97 -23.16 -24.38
C SER A 929 -16.92 -22.90 -25.49
N THR A 930 -16.61 -23.96 -26.25
CA THR A 930 -16.28 -23.85 -27.68
C THR A 930 -17.21 -24.77 -28.48
N ARG A 931 -18.20 -24.18 -29.14
CA ARG A 931 -18.93 -24.76 -30.29
C ARG A 931 -19.23 -23.62 -31.25
N LEU A 932 -19.06 -23.91 -32.54
CA LEU A 932 -19.33 -23.11 -33.75
C LEU A 932 -18.12 -22.32 -34.29
N SER A 933 -17.30 -22.99 -35.12
CA SER A 933 -16.81 -22.45 -36.40
C SER A 933 -15.84 -23.44 -37.08
N GLU A 934 -16.32 -24.65 -37.39
CA GLU A 934 -15.69 -25.53 -38.39
C GLU A 934 -16.77 -26.02 -39.33
N LYS A 935 -17.08 -25.21 -40.34
CA LYS A 935 -17.83 -25.55 -41.56
C LYS A 935 -17.91 -24.28 -42.39
N PHE A 936 -16.87 -23.95 -43.16
CA PHE A 936 -16.96 -23.11 -44.38
C PHE A 936 -15.62 -23.01 -45.15
N LEU A 937 -14.84 -24.08 -45.19
CA LEU A 937 -13.64 -24.17 -46.04
C LEU A 937 -13.56 -25.56 -46.67
N SER A 938 -14.49 -25.84 -47.58
CA SER A 938 -14.44 -26.96 -48.54
C SER A 938 -15.47 -26.71 -49.64
N ARG A 939 -15.17 -25.79 -50.57
CA ARG A 939 -15.69 -25.84 -51.93
C ARG A 939 -14.88 -24.90 -52.83
N GLU A 940 -14.52 -25.46 -53.98
CA GLU A 940 -14.16 -24.78 -55.23
C GLU A 940 -12.70 -24.34 -55.43
N LEU A 941 -11.89 -25.36 -55.74
CA LEU A 941 -11.04 -25.34 -56.93
C LEU A 941 -11.56 -26.41 -57.91
N SER A 942 -12.54 -26.06 -58.74
CA SER A 942 -12.77 -26.63 -60.10
C SER A 942 -13.91 -25.91 -60.84
N THR A 943 -13.62 -24.71 -61.36
CA THR A 943 -13.93 -24.26 -62.73
C THR A 943 -12.86 -23.26 -63.12
#